data_AF-A0A328NXG9-F1
#
_entry.id   AF-A0A328NXG9-F1
#
_cell.length_a   1.000
_cell.length_b   1.000
_cell.length_c   1.000
_cell.angle_alpha   90.00
_cell.angle_beta   90.00
_cell.angle_gamma   90.00
#
_symmetry.space_group_name_H-M   'P 1'
#
loop_
_entity.id
_entity.type
_entity.pdbx_description
1 polymer ?
#
loop_
_entity_poly.entity_id
_entity_poly.type
_entity_poly.pdbx_seq_one_letter_code
_entity_poly.pdbx_strand_id
1 'polypeptide(L)'
;MKDLVSILDGNTFLVSDRRGDIEPSYDFPTGLFSFDTRFLSKWVLTLDGERLHALSVDDAESYRTKFFLAPGEPTHYLDAKASVIRSRAIVGSFEEELTVLNHLGAEVECTLRIEIGADFADLFEIKNSRQKRGRTTVTVAENELRLTYRREAFHREMVVSTTAPAQVDDTGMTFRIRIARNDSWSTRLHVSSVVFGARGEDIRATLPYGGSRNAEAIRAEQQELIDRAPKLGCDCEPLAGAYRRSLNDLAALRYESIALGVRLIAAGLPWFMTLFGRDSIITSLQVLPFLPELVPPTILMLAGLQGQRVDDFRDEEPGKILHELRYGETAGFEEQPHSPYYGSADSTPLFIILIDEYERWTGDVALVRKLEPQVRAALEWIDTYGDLLGTGYLWYQTRNPETGLQNQCWKDSWDAISYADGQLPDFPRATCELQGYAYDAKVRAARLARTFWNDPEFADELERQAADLKRRFDSDFWIADREYYALALDADGRQVDALTSNIGHLLWSGIVDESRAGKVVEHLLGPRLFSGWGVRTLAADEGRYNPIGYHVGTVWPFDNSIIAWGLWRYGFREEAGLLCDTMLAASRYFEGRLPEAFAGYARDLTDYPVEYPTACSPQAWSTGTPLLLLRVMLGLEPQGEHLIIDPAVPPGMGRVELLDIPGRWGMVDALGRSRDPEDQPDDR
;
A
#
# COMPACT_ATOMS: atom_id res chain seq x y z
N MET A 1 -8.04 3.97 -20.06
CA MET A 1 -6.76 3.95 -19.32
C MET A 1 -5.78 3.11 -20.13
N LYS A 2 -4.47 3.33 -20.08
CA LYS A 2 -3.55 2.35 -20.65
C LYS A 2 -3.55 1.16 -19.69
N ASP A 3 -4.01 0.01 -20.13
CA ASP A 3 -3.90 -1.22 -19.35
C ASP A 3 -2.40 -1.54 -19.16
N LEU A 4 -1.99 -1.66 -17.90
CA LEU A 4 -0.61 -1.92 -17.51
C LEU A 4 -0.47 -3.32 -16.96
N VAL A 5 0.70 -3.91 -17.20
CA VAL A 5 1.09 -5.22 -16.71
C VAL A 5 2.34 -5.04 -15.86
N SER A 6 2.29 -5.58 -14.65
CA SER A 6 3.34 -5.43 -13.66
C SER A 6 3.80 -6.78 -13.13
N ILE A 7 5.10 -6.92 -12.93
CA ILE A 7 5.69 -8.03 -12.18
C ILE A 7 6.65 -7.48 -11.13
N LEU A 8 6.78 -8.15 -9.99
CA LEU A 8 7.65 -7.78 -8.89
C LEU A 8 8.15 -8.99 -8.09
N ASP A 9 9.36 -8.86 -7.56
CA ASP A 9 9.92 -9.71 -6.51
C ASP A 9 10.89 -8.88 -5.67
N GLY A 10 10.65 -8.84 -4.36
CA GLY A 10 11.46 -8.05 -3.42
C GLY A 10 11.48 -6.56 -3.77
N ASN A 11 12.68 -6.01 -3.90
CA ASN A 11 12.91 -4.60 -4.22
C ASN A 11 12.84 -4.28 -5.72
N THR A 12 12.66 -5.30 -6.58
CA THR A 12 12.67 -5.13 -8.04
C THR A 12 11.28 -5.29 -8.61
N PHE A 13 10.86 -4.35 -9.45
CA PHE A 13 9.58 -4.42 -10.14
C PHE A 13 9.66 -3.85 -11.55
N LEU A 14 8.80 -4.35 -12.43
CA LEU A 14 8.69 -3.96 -13.83
C LEU A 14 7.24 -3.53 -14.09
N VAL A 15 7.05 -2.38 -14.75
CA VAL A 15 5.74 -1.91 -15.23
C VAL A 15 5.83 -1.65 -16.73
N SER A 16 4.95 -2.29 -17.50
CA SER A 16 4.90 -2.18 -18.98
C SER A 16 3.46 -2.09 -19.48
N ASP A 17 3.27 -1.77 -20.76
CA ASP A 17 1.95 -1.85 -21.38
C ASP A 17 1.52 -3.32 -21.64
N ARG A 18 0.28 -3.54 -22.11
CA ARG A 18 -0.23 -4.90 -22.45
C ARG A 18 0.56 -5.65 -23.52
N ARG A 19 1.46 -5.00 -24.27
CA ARG A 19 2.34 -5.64 -25.26
C ARG A 19 3.69 -6.02 -24.65
N GLY A 20 3.91 -5.63 -23.40
CA GLY A 20 5.18 -5.69 -22.70
C GLY A 20 6.09 -4.52 -23.05
N ASP A 21 5.68 -3.54 -23.86
CA ASP A 21 6.57 -2.45 -24.21
C ASP A 21 6.69 -1.44 -23.06
N ILE A 22 7.90 -0.89 -22.93
CA ILE A 22 8.21 0.17 -21.98
C ILE A 22 8.64 1.38 -22.77
N GLU A 23 7.90 2.47 -22.59
CA GLU A 23 8.22 3.78 -23.12
C GLU A 23 8.02 4.80 -22.00
N PRO A 24 8.86 5.85 -21.90
CA PRO A 24 8.71 6.86 -20.87
C PRO A 24 7.32 7.50 -20.92
N SER A 25 6.63 7.51 -19.79
CA SER A 25 5.33 8.15 -19.60
C SER A 25 5.39 9.05 -18.37
N TYR A 26 4.73 10.21 -18.45
CA TYR A 26 4.59 11.13 -17.32
C TYR A 26 3.40 10.76 -16.42
N ASP A 27 2.41 10.05 -16.97
CA ASP A 27 1.17 9.72 -16.27
C ASP A 27 1.31 8.50 -15.35
N PHE A 28 2.20 7.56 -15.71
CA PHE A 28 2.43 6.34 -14.95
C PHE A 28 3.88 5.87 -15.13
N PRO A 29 4.57 5.41 -14.08
CA PRO A 29 6.00 5.14 -14.14
C PRO A 29 6.24 3.74 -14.74
N THR A 30 6.22 3.65 -16.07
CA THR A 30 6.70 2.48 -16.80
C THR A 30 8.22 2.35 -16.67
N GLY A 31 8.72 1.12 -16.56
CA GLY A 31 10.15 0.85 -16.41
C GLY A 31 10.48 -0.39 -15.58
N LEU A 32 11.78 -0.72 -15.50
CA LEU A 32 12.34 -1.62 -14.50
C LEU A 32 12.92 -0.79 -13.37
N PHE A 33 12.50 -1.07 -12.15
CA PHE A 33 12.84 -0.31 -10.96
C PHE A 33 13.51 -1.21 -9.93
N SER A 34 14.46 -0.64 -9.20
CA SER A 34 15.10 -1.30 -8.07
C SER A 34 15.70 -0.22 -7.16
N PHE A 35 15.42 -0.28 -5.84
CA PHE A 35 15.90 0.71 -4.85
C PHE A 35 15.67 2.17 -5.30
N ASP A 36 14.40 2.50 -5.59
CA ASP A 36 13.91 3.81 -6.05
C ASP A 36 14.54 4.35 -7.36
N THR A 37 15.33 3.54 -8.07
CA THR A 37 15.94 3.92 -9.36
C THR A 37 15.27 3.19 -10.52
N ARG A 38 14.87 3.92 -11.58
CA ARG A 38 14.45 3.35 -12.86
C ARG A 38 15.67 2.96 -13.71
N PHE A 39 16.04 1.69 -13.69
CA PHE A 39 17.16 1.16 -14.47
C PHE A 39 16.86 1.06 -15.97
N LEU A 40 15.61 0.80 -16.33
CA LEU A 40 15.18 0.64 -17.70
C LEU A 40 13.97 1.54 -17.95
N SER A 41 14.12 2.47 -18.88
CA SER A 41 13.09 3.46 -19.25
C SER A 41 12.55 3.25 -20.66
N LYS A 42 13.23 2.43 -21.48
CA LYS A 42 12.77 2.01 -22.81
C LYS A 42 13.06 0.54 -23.06
N TRP A 43 12.04 -0.20 -23.48
CA TRP A 43 12.12 -1.62 -23.85
C TRP A 43 11.03 -1.95 -24.86
N VAL A 44 11.35 -1.75 -26.12
CA VAL A 44 10.38 -1.79 -27.24
C VAL A 44 10.74 -2.91 -28.18
N LEU A 45 9.80 -3.83 -28.42
CA LEU A 45 9.99 -4.94 -29.34
C LEU A 45 9.33 -4.68 -30.70
N THR A 46 10.09 -4.89 -31.78
CA THR A 46 9.60 -4.80 -33.16
C THR A 46 10.01 -6.02 -33.97
N LEU A 47 9.14 -6.44 -34.89
CA LEU A 47 9.40 -7.49 -35.88
C LEU A 47 9.28 -6.87 -37.27
N ASP A 48 10.36 -6.94 -38.06
CA ASP A 48 10.49 -6.29 -39.38
C ASP A 48 10.18 -4.79 -39.35
N GLY A 49 10.47 -4.13 -38.23
CA GLY A 49 10.22 -2.71 -38.00
C GLY A 49 8.79 -2.38 -37.57
N GLU A 50 7.90 -3.37 -37.48
CA GLU A 50 6.52 -3.18 -37.02
C GLU A 50 6.36 -3.46 -35.52
N ARG A 51 5.49 -2.68 -34.87
CA ARG A 51 5.05 -2.95 -33.49
C ARG A 51 4.10 -4.14 -33.48
N LEU A 52 4.08 -4.84 -32.35
CA LEU A 52 3.20 -5.98 -32.14
C LEU A 52 1.90 -5.53 -31.44
N HIS A 53 0.84 -6.32 -31.54
CA HIS A 53 -0.36 -6.17 -30.71
C HIS A 53 -0.56 -7.41 -29.83
N ALA A 54 -1.18 -7.21 -28.67
CA ALA A 54 -1.43 -8.27 -27.72
C ALA A 54 -2.68 -9.07 -28.10
N LEU A 55 -2.54 -10.39 -28.21
CA LEU A 55 -3.63 -11.34 -28.36
C LEU A 55 -4.14 -11.77 -26.98
N SER A 56 -3.23 -12.04 -26.06
CA SER A 56 -3.52 -12.35 -24.66
C SER A 56 -2.31 -12.06 -23.77
N VAL A 57 -2.59 -11.87 -22.48
CA VAL A 57 -1.60 -11.71 -21.42
C VAL A 57 -1.95 -12.71 -20.32
N ASP A 58 -0.94 -13.44 -19.83
CA ASP A 58 -1.02 -14.26 -18.63
C ASP A 58 -0.21 -13.56 -17.52
N ASP A 59 -0.90 -13.04 -16.52
CA ASP A 59 -0.38 -12.27 -15.39
C ASP A 59 -0.81 -12.88 -14.04
N ALA A 60 -1.05 -14.20 -14.02
CA ALA A 60 -1.51 -14.91 -12.83
C ALA A 60 -0.49 -14.92 -11.68
N GLU A 61 0.79 -14.77 -11.98
CA GLU A 61 1.88 -14.79 -10.99
C GLU A 61 2.50 -13.41 -10.82
N SER A 62 2.77 -13.01 -9.57
CA SER A 62 3.27 -11.67 -9.28
C SER A 62 4.67 -11.40 -9.87
N TYR A 63 5.47 -12.43 -10.09
CA TYR A 63 6.88 -12.31 -10.50
C TYR A 63 7.12 -12.73 -11.96
N ARG A 64 6.09 -13.22 -12.67
CA ARG A 64 6.20 -13.77 -14.02
C ARG A 64 4.97 -13.43 -14.85
N THR A 65 5.19 -13.10 -16.12
CA THR A 65 4.10 -12.88 -17.08
C THR A 65 4.45 -13.40 -18.47
N LYS A 66 3.44 -13.76 -19.25
CA LYS A 66 3.59 -14.13 -20.67
C LYS A 66 2.69 -13.30 -21.56
N PHE A 67 3.25 -12.83 -22.66
CA PHE A 67 2.53 -12.10 -23.70
C PHE A 67 2.50 -12.93 -24.98
N PHE A 68 1.31 -13.08 -25.55
CA PHE A 68 1.13 -13.68 -26.88
C PHE A 68 0.79 -12.55 -27.84
N LEU A 69 1.66 -12.35 -28.82
CA LEU A 69 1.66 -11.18 -29.69
C LEU A 69 1.64 -11.56 -31.17
N ALA A 70 1.12 -10.69 -32.01
CA ALA A 70 1.18 -10.81 -33.47
C ALA A 70 1.58 -9.46 -34.12
N PRO A 71 2.24 -9.50 -35.30
CA PRO A 71 2.50 -8.30 -36.09
C PRO A 71 1.22 -7.76 -36.76
N GLY A 72 1.24 -6.47 -37.12
CA GLY A 72 0.12 -5.78 -37.78
C GLY A 72 -0.97 -5.26 -36.84
N GLU A 73 -1.97 -4.56 -37.38
CA GLU A 73 -3.16 -4.11 -36.65
C GLU A 73 -4.23 -5.23 -36.58
N PRO A 74 -4.98 -5.36 -35.48
CA PRO A 74 -6.05 -6.34 -35.37
C PRO A 74 -7.18 -6.03 -36.36
N THR A 75 -7.23 -6.76 -37.47
CA THR A 75 -8.35 -6.71 -38.43
C THR A 75 -9.17 -8.01 -38.35
N HIS A 76 -10.43 -7.99 -38.82
CA HIS A 76 -11.28 -9.20 -38.86
C HIS A 76 -10.69 -10.36 -39.68
N TYR A 77 -9.63 -10.11 -40.45
CA TYR A 77 -8.89 -11.09 -41.26
C TYR A 77 -7.41 -11.10 -40.87
N LEU A 78 -7.09 -11.18 -39.57
CA LEU A 78 -5.70 -11.33 -39.13
C LEU A 78 -5.16 -12.72 -39.54
N ASP A 79 -4.63 -12.82 -40.76
CA ASP A 79 -3.82 -13.94 -41.24
C ASP A 79 -2.37 -13.71 -40.79
N ALA A 80 -2.14 -13.82 -39.47
CA ALA A 80 -0.83 -13.59 -38.87
C ALA A 80 0.13 -14.72 -39.26
N LYS A 81 1.06 -14.41 -40.17
CA LYS A 81 2.05 -15.35 -40.70
C LYS A 81 3.14 -15.73 -39.69
N ALA A 82 3.26 -14.94 -38.63
CA ALA A 82 4.15 -15.18 -37.51
C ALA A 82 3.48 -14.70 -36.21
N SER A 83 3.91 -15.25 -35.08
CA SER A 83 3.54 -14.76 -33.74
C SER A 83 4.77 -14.68 -32.86
N VAL A 84 4.72 -13.81 -31.85
CA VAL A 84 5.80 -13.59 -30.91
C VAL A 84 5.30 -13.87 -29.50
N ILE A 85 6.08 -14.64 -28.73
CA ILE A 85 5.84 -14.87 -27.32
C ILE A 85 6.94 -14.18 -26.53
N ARG A 86 6.55 -13.36 -25.55
CA ARG A 86 7.45 -12.79 -24.54
C ARG A 86 7.17 -13.49 -23.22
N SER A 87 8.15 -14.15 -22.62
CA SER A 87 8.03 -14.74 -21.28
C SER A 87 8.98 -14.04 -20.33
N ARG A 88 8.43 -13.30 -19.36
CA ARG A 88 9.20 -12.45 -18.43
C ARG A 88 9.18 -12.99 -17.03
N ALA A 89 10.29 -12.87 -16.32
CA ALA A 89 10.34 -13.12 -14.89
C ALA A 89 11.30 -12.14 -14.18
N ILE A 90 11.00 -11.85 -12.91
CA ILE A 90 11.97 -11.27 -11.97
C ILE A 90 12.41 -12.40 -11.04
N VAL A 91 13.68 -12.80 -11.16
CA VAL A 91 14.30 -13.96 -10.49
C VAL A 91 15.71 -13.58 -10.01
N GLY A 92 15.77 -12.55 -9.16
CA GLY A 92 17.00 -11.84 -8.76
C GLY A 92 17.47 -10.79 -9.79
N SER A 93 17.15 -10.99 -11.06
CA SER A 93 17.30 -10.03 -12.15
C SER A 93 16.06 -10.08 -13.06
N PHE A 94 15.97 -9.17 -14.03
CA PHE A 94 14.91 -9.25 -15.03
C PHE A 94 15.34 -10.15 -16.20
N GLU A 95 14.59 -11.23 -16.43
CA GLU A 95 14.79 -12.15 -17.55
C GLU A 95 13.61 -12.08 -18.52
N GLU A 96 13.90 -12.09 -19.82
CA GLU A 96 12.88 -12.19 -20.87
C GLU A 96 13.30 -13.19 -21.95
N GLU A 97 12.50 -14.24 -22.13
CA GLU A 97 12.60 -15.15 -23.27
C GLU A 97 11.71 -14.66 -24.41
N LEU A 98 12.32 -14.40 -25.55
CA LEU A 98 11.66 -14.05 -26.80
C LEU A 98 11.58 -15.28 -27.68
N THR A 99 10.38 -15.61 -28.16
CA THR A 99 10.17 -16.69 -29.13
C THR A 99 9.37 -16.18 -30.33
N VAL A 100 9.90 -16.38 -31.54
CA VAL A 100 9.22 -16.07 -32.80
C VAL A 100 8.80 -17.38 -33.46
N LEU A 101 7.52 -17.51 -33.78
CA LEU A 101 6.91 -18.69 -34.39
C LEU A 101 6.59 -18.37 -35.86
N ASN A 102 7.03 -19.24 -36.78
CA ASN A 102 6.68 -19.17 -38.19
C ASN A 102 5.47 -20.06 -38.48
N HIS A 103 4.36 -19.49 -38.94
CA HIS A 103 3.14 -20.23 -39.29
C HIS A 103 3.02 -20.55 -40.79
N LEU A 104 4.02 -20.17 -41.59
CA LEU A 104 4.04 -20.43 -43.02
C LEU A 104 4.60 -21.81 -43.37
N GLY A 105 4.13 -22.34 -44.49
CA GLY A 105 4.66 -23.55 -45.12
C GLY A 105 6.04 -23.40 -45.77
N ALA A 106 6.75 -22.28 -45.55
CA ALA A 106 8.05 -21.96 -46.13
C ALA A 106 9.00 -21.35 -45.09
N GLU A 107 10.31 -21.37 -45.35
CA GLU A 107 11.30 -20.65 -44.54
C GLU A 107 11.08 -19.14 -44.65
N VAL A 108 11.25 -18.45 -43.51
CA VAL A 108 11.16 -16.98 -43.43
C VAL A 108 12.45 -16.40 -42.87
N GLU A 109 12.85 -15.26 -43.42
CA GLU A 109 13.84 -14.38 -42.82
C GLU A 109 13.11 -13.18 -42.23
N CYS A 110 13.39 -12.85 -40.97
CA CYS A 110 12.85 -11.65 -40.34
C CYS A 110 13.89 -10.99 -39.44
N THR A 111 13.64 -9.73 -39.12
CA THR A 111 14.49 -8.91 -38.26
C THR A 111 13.75 -8.59 -36.98
N LEU A 112 14.21 -9.14 -35.86
CA LEU A 112 13.70 -8.81 -34.53
C LEU A 112 14.60 -7.73 -33.94
N ARG A 113 14.03 -6.61 -33.47
CA ARG A 113 14.78 -5.56 -32.78
C ARG A 113 14.15 -5.25 -31.44
N ILE A 114 15.00 -5.17 -30.42
CA ILE A 114 14.65 -4.61 -29.12
C ILE A 114 15.39 -3.30 -28.90
N GLU A 115 14.64 -2.21 -28.75
CA GLU A 115 15.21 -0.92 -28.37
C GLU A 115 15.31 -0.84 -26.85
N ILE A 116 16.48 -0.42 -26.36
CA ILE A 116 16.84 -0.43 -24.95
C ILE A 116 17.24 1.00 -24.55
N GLY A 117 16.71 1.48 -23.44
CA GLY A 117 17.08 2.78 -22.88
C GLY A 117 17.03 2.78 -21.35
N ALA A 118 17.92 3.57 -20.76
CA ALA A 118 17.98 3.82 -19.33
C ALA A 118 18.13 5.31 -19.08
N ASP A 119 17.42 5.83 -18.09
CA ASP A 119 17.60 7.20 -17.60
C ASP A 119 18.11 7.25 -16.15
N PHE A 120 18.05 6.12 -15.43
CA PHE A 120 18.41 6.03 -14.01
C PHE A 120 17.66 7.08 -13.18
N ALA A 121 16.44 7.43 -13.60
CA ALA A 121 15.62 8.41 -12.91
C ALA A 121 15.30 7.91 -11.49
N ASP A 122 15.40 8.82 -10.53
CA ASP A 122 14.79 8.64 -9.23
C ASP A 122 13.26 8.62 -9.39
N LEU A 123 12.55 7.84 -8.57
CA LEU A 123 11.10 7.75 -8.59
C LEU A 123 10.42 9.14 -8.51
N PHE A 124 10.98 10.08 -7.75
CA PHE A 124 10.45 11.45 -7.63
C PHE A 124 10.73 12.33 -8.87
N GLU A 125 11.75 11.99 -9.68
CA GLU A 125 12.07 12.71 -10.93
C GLU A 125 11.14 12.31 -12.08
N ILE A 126 10.46 11.15 -12.00
CA ILE A 126 9.58 10.69 -13.09
C ILE A 126 8.37 11.60 -13.25
N LYS A 127 7.82 12.09 -12.13
CA LYS A 127 6.70 13.04 -12.14
C LYS A 127 7.12 14.42 -12.67
N ASN A 128 8.39 14.78 -12.51
CA ASN A 128 8.92 16.10 -12.84
C ASN A 128 10.20 15.95 -13.66
N SER A 129 10.06 15.91 -14.99
CA SER A 129 11.20 15.75 -15.91
C SER A 129 12.31 16.74 -15.60
N ARG A 130 13.41 16.25 -15.03
CA ARG A 130 14.61 17.03 -14.74
C ARG A 130 15.79 16.42 -15.48
N GLN A 131 16.66 17.28 -15.99
CA GLN A 131 17.93 16.82 -16.54
C GLN A 131 18.77 16.25 -15.40
N LYS A 132 19.20 14.99 -15.53
CA LYS A 132 20.05 14.33 -14.54
C LYS A 132 21.35 15.12 -14.37
N ARG A 133 21.80 15.23 -13.11
CA ARG A 133 23.04 15.96 -12.76
C ARG A 133 24.30 15.12 -13.01
N GLY A 134 24.18 13.80 -12.98
CA GLY A 134 25.28 12.87 -13.25
C GLY A 134 25.56 12.65 -14.74
N ARG A 135 26.50 11.75 -15.03
CA ARG A 135 26.89 11.37 -16.38
C ARG A 135 26.46 9.94 -16.68
N THR A 136 25.82 9.74 -17.84
CA THR A 136 25.52 8.42 -18.38
C THR A 136 26.56 8.02 -19.43
N THR A 137 26.99 6.76 -19.42
CA THR A 137 27.86 6.18 -20.44
C THR A 137 27.26 4.88 -20.97
N VAL A 138 27.46 4.62 -22.27
CA VAL A 138 27.02 3.41 -22.94
C VAL A 138 28.26 2.68 -23.48
N THR A 139 28.36 1.39 -23.19
CA THR A 139 29.42 0.50 -23.67
C THR A 139 28.78 -0.67 -24.40
N VAL A 140 29.20 -0.89 -25.64
CA VAL A 140 28.76 -2.00 -26.49
C VAL A 140 29.84 -3.08 -26.48
N ALA A 141 29.43 -4.32 -26.24
CA ALA A 141 30.26 -5.51 -26.33
C ALA A 141 29.54 -6.62 -27.13
N GLU A 142 30.21 -7.74 -27.34
CA GLU A 142 29.60 -8.89 -28.02
C GLU A 142 28.42 -9.40 -27.21
N ASN A 143 27.22 -9.36 -27.80
CA ASN A 143 25.96 -9.81 -27.17
C ASN A 143 25.62 -9.11 -25.85
N GLU A 144 26.21 -7.94 -25.57
CA GLU A 144 26.02 -7.21 -24.32
C GLU A 144 25.94 -5.70 -24.56
N LEU A 145 24.96 -5.05 -23.93
CA LEU A 145 24.81 -3.60 -23.86
C LEU A 145 24.86 -3.17 -22.39
N ARG A 146 25.81 -2.29 -22.06
CA ARG A 146 26.03 -1.78 -20.70
C ARG A 146 25.76 -0.29 -20.64
N LEU A 147 24.89 0.13 -19.72
CA LEU A 147 24.58 1.52 -19.43
C LEU A 147 24.95 1.80 -17.98
N THR A 148 25.65 2.91 -17.75
CA THR A 148 26.12 3.29 -16.41
C THR A 148 25.76 4.74 -16.14
N TYR A 149 25.26 5.03 -14.95
CA TYR A 149 25.04 6.38 -14.45
C TYR A 149 25.90 6.64 -13.22
N ARG A 150 26.59 7.78 -13.21
CA ARG A 150 27.40 8.21 -12.08
C ARG A 150 27.22 9.69 -11.76
N ARG A 151 26.92 9.98 -10.49
CA ARG A 151 27.01 11.30 -9.88
C ARG A 151 27.85 11.16 -8.62
N GLU A 152 29.10 11.63 -8.66
CA GLU A 152 30.04 11.49 -7.54
C GLU A 152 30.19 10.03 -7.07
N ALA A 153 29.76 9.71 -5.84
CA ALA A 153 29.75 8.37 -5.27
C ALA A 153 28.47 7.57 -5.60
N PHE A 154 27.40 8.22 -6.06
CA PHE A 154 26.19 7.55 -6.51
C PHE A 154 26.44 6.90 -7.86
N HIS A 155 26.36 5.58 -7.91
CA HIS A 155 26.71 4.79 -9.08
C HIS A 155 25.70 3.67 -9.30
N ARG A 156 25.18 3.58 -10.52
CA ARG A 156 24.18 2.61 -10.98
C ARG A 156 24.61 2.06 -12.32
N GLU A 157 24.40 0.77 -12.52
CA GLU A 157 24.70 0.12 -13.78
C GLU A 157 23.56 -0.81 -14.20
N MET A 158 23.28 -0.85 -15.49
CA MET A 158 22.43 -1.84 -16.13
C MET A 158 23.24 -2.58 -17.19
N VAL A 159 23.20 -3.91 -17.16
CA VAL A 159 23.82 -4.77 -18.16
C VAL A 159 22.73 -5.63 -18.78
N VAL A 160 22.56 -5.53 -20.10
CA VAL A 160 21.67 -6.39 -20.88
C VAL A 160 22.51 -7.34 -21.70
N SER A 161 22.29 -8.65 -21.57
CA SER A 161 22.96 -9.68 -22.36
C SER A 161 21.97 -10.61 -23.05
N THR A 162 22.40 -11.24 -24.15
CA THR A 162 21.59 -12.18 -24.95
C THR A 162 22.28 -13.53 -25.16
N THR A 163 21.51 -14.62 -25.17
CA THR A 163 22.03 -15.96 -25.49
C THR A 163 22.25 -16.21 -26.98
N ALA A 164 21.48 -15.55 -27.85
CA ALA A 164 21.65 -15.63 -29.30
C ALA A 164 22.53 -14.47 -29.80
N PRO A 165 23.33 -14.68 -30.87
CA PRO A 165 24.12 -13.62 -31.48
C PRO A 165 23.27 -12.42 -31.93
N ALA A 166 23.65 -11.22 -31.51
CA ALA A 166 22.97 -9.98 -31.86
C ALA A 166 23.94 -8.93 -32.43
N GLN A 167 23.42 -8.10 -33.33
CA GLN A 167 24.04 -6.82 -33.65
C GLN A 167 23.63 -5.81 -32.57
N VAL A 168 24.58 -5.44 -31.71
CA VAL A 168 24.36 -4.52 -30.58
C VAL A 168 24.82 -3.12 -30.99
N ASP A 169 23.99 -2.12 -30.73
CA ASP A 169 24.29 -0.70 -30.88
C ASP A 169 23.98 0.05 -29.57
N ASP A 170 24.21 1.35 -29.52
CA ASP A 170 23.99 2.18 -28.33
C ASP A 170 22.51 2.36 -27.96
N THR A 171 21.59 1.88 -28.79
CA THR A 171 20.13 1.99 -28.60
C THR A 171 19.42 0.64 -28.52
N GLY A 172 20.11 -0.50 -28.61
CA GLY A 172 19.49 -1.81 -28.49
C GLY A 172 20.20 -2.98 -29.16
N MET A 173 19.43 -4.04 -29.41
CA MET A 173 19.91 -5.30 -29.99
C MET A 173 19.06 -5.71 -31.19
N THR A 174 19.70 -6.13 -32.27
CA THR A 174 19.05 -6.61 -33.51
C THR A 174 19.44 -8.05 -33.83
N PHE A 175 18.43 -8.88 -34.05
CA PHE A 175 18.56 -10.29 -34.42
C PHE A 175 18.07 -10.48 -35.85
N ARG A 176 18.94 -11.01 -36.72
CA ARG A 176 18.56 -11.44 -38.07
C ARG A 176 18.35 -12.94 -38.03
N ILE A 177 17.10 -13.37 -38.11
CA ILE A 177 16.71 -14.74 -37.80
C ILE A 177 16.15 -15.42 -39.05
N ARG A 178 16.49 -16.70 -39.19
CA ARG A 178 15.93 -17.59 -40.22
C ARG A 178 15.15 -18.68 -39.52
N ILE A 179 13.88 -18.86 -39.86
CA ILE A 179 13.00 -19.81 -39.21
C ILE A 179 12.43 -20.75 -40.27
N ALA A 180 12.65 -22.05 -40.10
CA ALA A 180 12.10 -23.06 -41.00
C ALA A 180 10.56 -23.08 -40.97
N ARG A 181 9.95 -23.78 -41.93
CA ARG A 181 8.49 -23.94 -42.00
C ARG A 181 7.94 -24.51 -40.69
N ASN A 182 6.89 -23.91 -40.13
CA ASN A 182 6.24 -24.38 -38.89
C ASN A 182 7.22 -24.59 -37.73
N ASP A 183 8.29 -23.80 -37.66
CA ASP A 183 9.33 -23.88 -36.64
C ASP A 183 9.39 -22.58 -35.82
N SER A 184 10.29 -22.54 -34.85
CA SER A 184 10.48 -21.42 -33.93
C SER A 184 11.94 -21.02 -33.79
N TRP A 185 12.15 -19.75 -33.43
CA TRP A 185 13.44 -19.25 -32.97
C TRP A 185 13.26 -18.60 -31.60
N SER A 186 14.23 -18.81 -30.70
CA SER A 186 14.18 -18.23 -29.35
C SER A 186 15.53 -17.67 -28.92
N THR A 187 15.49 -16.62 -28.10
CA THR A 187 16.64 -16.10 -27.34
C THR A 187 16.20 -15.67 -25.94
N ARG A 188 17.13 -15.68 -24.99
CA ARG A 188 16.92 -15.11 -23.66
C ARG A 188 17.72 -13.84 -23.51
N LEU A 189 17.05 -12.80 -23.01
CA LEU A 189 17.61 -11.54 -22.59
C LEU A 189 17.70 -11.53 -21.06
N HIS A 190 18.86 -11.17 -20.53
CA HIS A 190 19.09 -11.02 -19.10
C HIS A 190 19.47 -9.56 -18.80
N VAL A 191 18.71 -8.90 -17.92
CA VAL A 191 18.90 -7.52 -17.51
C VAL A 191 19.32 -7.48 -16.05
N SER A 192 20.61 -7.27 -15.82
CA SER A 192 21.17 -7.05 -14.49
C SER A 192 21.15 -5.56 -14.17
N SER A 193 20.40 -5.14 -13.16
CA SER A 193 20.67 -3.88 -12.46
C SER A 193 21.83 -4.08 -11.49
N VAL A 194 22.58 -3.04 -11.11
CA VAL A 194 23.63 -3.06 -10.08
C VAL A 194 23.58 -1.76 -9.28
N VAL A 195 23.59 -1.89 -7.95
CA VAL A 195 23.53 -0.77 -7.00
C VAL A 195 24.83 -0.72 -6.21
N PHE A 196 25.76 0.14 -6.64
CA PHE A 196 27.07 0.22 -5.99
C PHE A 196 26.99 0.95 -4.63
N GLY A 197 27.55 0.32 -3.60
CA GLY A 197 27.77 0.93 -2.29
C GLY A 197 29.10 1.67 -2.21
N ALA A 198 29.39 2.24 -1.04
CA ALA A 198 30.61 3.02 -0.80
C ALA A 198 31.92 2.26 -1.04
N ARG A 199 31.89 0.91 -0.96
CA ARG A 199 33.05 0.04 -1.21
C ARG A 199 33.21 -0.37 -2.68
N GLY A 200 32.34 0.08 -3.57
CA GLY A 200 32.36 -0.31 -4.99
C GLY A 200 31.81 -1.71 -5.26
N GLU A 201 31.17 -2.33 -4.26
CA GLU A 201 30.48 -3.61 -4.38
C GLU A 201 28.97 -3.37 -4.51
N ASP A 202 28.25 -4.33 -5.09
CA ASP A 202 26.79 -4.30 -5.12
C ASP A 202 26.24 -4.50 -3.71
N ILE A 203 25.52 -3.50 -3.18
CA ILE A 203 24.96 -3.57 -1.83
C ILE A 203 23.99 -4.74 -1.66
N ARG A 204 23.40 -5.20 -2.77
CA ARG A 204 22.43 -6.29 -2.75
C ARG A 204 23.11 -7.63 -2.53
N ALA A 205 24.36 -7.81 -2.94
CA ALA A 205 25.09 -9.07 -2.73
C ALA A 205 25.27 -9.41 -1.24
N THR A 206 25.18 -8.42 -0.35
CA THR A 206 25.24 -8.60 1.10
C THR A 206 23.90 -8.80 1.78
N LEU A 207 22.80 -8.64 1.04
CA LEU A 207 21.46 -8.87 1.56
C LEU A 207 21.17 -10.38 1.65
N PRO A 208 20.50 -10.86 2.71
CA PRO A 208 20.06 -12.24 2.84
C PRO A 208 19.37 -12.83 1.60
N TYR A 209 18.60 -12.03 0.86
CA TYR A 209 17.94 -12.45 -0.39
C TYR A 209 18.64 -11.93 -1.66
N GLY A 210 19.85 -11.39 -1.52
CA GLY A 210 20.70 -10.74 -2.52
C GLY A 210 21.25 -11.59 -3.66
N GLY A 211 20.71 -12.79 -3.90
CA GLY A 211 21.20 -13.74 -4.89
C GLY A 211 20.20 -14.02 -6.02
N SER A 212 20.64 -14.78 -7.03
CA SER A 212 19.74 -15.33 -8.06
C SER A 212 18.77 -16.31 -7.40
N ARG A 213 17.56 -15.83 -7.12
CA ARG A 213 16.44 -16.67 -6.67
C ARG A 213 15.75 -17.23 -7.89
N ASN A 214 15.58 -18.54 -7.97
CA ASN A 214 14.81 -19.14 -9.05
C ASN A 214 13.29 -19.01 -8.79
N ALA A 215 12.51 -19.24 -9.85
CA ALA A 215 11.05 -19.18 -9.80
C ALA A 215 10.41 -20.16 -8.80
N GLU A 216 11.07 -21.29 -8.52
CA GLU A 216 10.59 -22.30 -7.57
C GLU A 216 10.73 -21.81 -6.12
N ALA A 217 11.84 -21.16 -5.78
CA ALA A 217 12.08 -20.60 -4.46
C ALA A 217 11.11 -19.45 -4.15
N ILE A 218 10.83 -18.58 -5.13
CA ILE A 218 9.81 -17.52 -4.99
C ILE A 218 8.43 -18.13 -4.73
N ARG A 219 8.03 -19.10 -5.55
CA ARG A 219 6.74 -19.79 -5.39
C ARG A 219 6.62 -20.48 -4.03
N ALA A 220 7.64 -21.20 -3.62
CA ALA A 220 7.66 -21.91 -2.34
C ALA A 220 7.50 -20.94 -1.16
N GLU A 221 8.19 -19.80 -1.18
CA GLU A 221 8.10 -18.80 -0.12
C GLU A 221 6.74 -18.08 -0.09
N GLN A 222 6.15 -17.80 -1.25
CA GLN A 222 4.80 -17.24 -1.33
C GLN A 222 3.77 -18.26 -0.82
N GLN A 223 3.87 -19.51 -1.25
CA GLN A 223 2.99 -20.59 -0.82
C GLN A 223 3.11 -20.86 0.69
N GLU A 224 4.31 -20.84 1.25
CA GLU A 224 4.52 -21.01 2.69
C GLU A 224 3.77 -19.95 3.51
N LEU A 225 3.75 -18.69 3.05
CA LEU A 225 2.98 -17.64 3.73
C LEU A 225 1.47 -17.90 3.60
N ILE A 226 1.01 -18.26 2.41
CA ILE A 226 -0.41 -18.54 2.14
C ILE A 226 -0.91 -19.73 2.97
N ASP A 227 -0.10 -20.79 3.10
CA ASP A 227 -0.44 -22.00 3.83
C ASP A 227 -0.54 -21.80 5.35
N ARG A 228 0.09 -20.74 5.88
CA ARG A 228 -0.02 -20.34 7.29
C ARG A 228 -1.27 -19.53 7.60
N ALA A 229 -1.87 -18.91 6.59
CA ALA A 229 -3.07 -18.12 6.77
C ALA A 229 -4.27 -19.03 7.11
N PRO A 230 -5.24 -18.54 7.91
CA PRO A 230 -6.49 -19.24 8.19
C PRO A 230 -7.22 -19.71 6.92
N LYS A 231 -7.83 -20.90 6.95
CA LYS A 231 -8.53 -21.42 5.76
C LYS A 231 -9.95 -20.86 5.72
N LEU A 232 -10.26 -20.14 4.64
CA LEU A 232 -11.60 -19.61 4.42
C LEU A 232 -12.46 -20.59 3.60
N GLY A 233 -13.54 -21.07 4.19
CA GLY A 233 -14.69 -21.65 3.49
C GLY A 233 -15.84 -20.66 3.49
N CYS A 234 -16.33 -20.21 2.33
CA CYS A 234 -17.50 -19.34 2.29
C CYS A 234 -18.32 -19.51 1.02
N ASP A 235 -19.62 -19.22 1.12
CA ASP A 235 -20.56 -19.25 -0.02
C ASP A 235 -20.48 -17.94 -0.84
N CYS A 236 -19.90 -16.88 -0.26
CA CYS A 236 -19.73 -15.57 -0.87
C CYS A 236 -18.46 -15.54 -1.77
N GLU A 237 -18.63 -15.82 -3.06
CA GLU A 237 -17.53 -15.80 -4.05
C GLU A 237 -16.64 -14.54 -4.03
N PRO A 238 -17.17 -13.31 -3.90
CA PRO A 238 -16.32 -12.11 -3.82
C PRO A 238 -15.41 -12.09 -2.60
N LEU A 239 -15.90 -12.57 -1.46
CA LEU A 239 -15.09 -12.71 -0.25
C LEU A 239 -14.00 -13.76 -0.45
N ALA A 240 -14.33 -14.93 -1.01
CA ALA A 240 -13.36 -15.97 -1.32
C ALA A 240 -12.26 -15.48 -2.28
N GLY A 241 -12.66 -14.78 -3.34
CA GLY A 241 -11.77 -14.22 -4.35
C GLY A 241 -10.86 -13.13 -3.76
N ALA A 242 -11.44 -12.17 -3.05
CA ALA A 242 -10.71 -11.09 -2.41
C ALA A 242 -9.74 -11.60 -1.34
N TYR A 243 -10.15 -12.57 -0.50
CA TYR A 243 -9.29 -13.19 0.50
C TYR A 243 -8.05 -13.83 -0.13
N ARG A 244 -8.23 -14.64 -1.17
CA ARG A 244 -7.12 -15.29 -1.89
C ARG A 244 -6.21 -14.26 -2.55
N ARG A 245 -6.79 -13.23 -3.17
CA ARG A 245 -6.03 -12.16 -3.82
C ARG A 245 -5.22 -11.35 -2.80
N SER A 246 -5.81 -11.04 -1.64
CA SER A 246 -5.14 -10.37 -0.53
C SER A 246 -3.90 -11.13 -0.06
N LEU A 247 -4.00 -12.45 0.15
CA LEU A 247 -2.84 -13.24 0.56
C LEU A 247 -1.72 -13.26 -0.50
N ASN A 248 -2.09 -13.40 -1.77
CA ASN A 248 -1.13 -13.37 -2.88
C ASN A 248 -0.41 -12.01 -2.98
N ASP A 249 -1.15 -10.91 -2.85
CA ASP A 249 -0.62 -9.55 -2.94
C ASP A 249 0.25 -9.21 -1.73
N LEU A 250 -0.14 -9.62 -0.51
CA LEU A 250 0.71 -9.51 0.69
C LEU A 250 2.00 -10.31 0.54
N ALA A 251 1.93 -11.52 -0.02
CA ALA A 251 3.10 -12.35 -0.26
C ALA A 251 4.06 -11.71 -1.29
N ALA A 252 3.50 -11.06 -2.31
CA ALA A 252 4.23 -10.37 -3.37
C ALA A 252 4.88 -9.06 -2.89
N LEU A 253 4.17 -8.23 -2.12
CA LEU A 253 4.64 -6.92 -1.64
C LEU A 253 5.79 -6.99 -0.62
N ARG A 254 6.26 -8.19 -0.26
CA ARG A 254 7.39 -8.34 0.66
C ARG A 254 8.71 -7.95 0.00
N TYR A 255 9.42 -7.03 0.62
CA TYR A 255 10.72 -6.51 0.17
C TYR A 255 11.76 -6.54 1.29
N GLU A 256 13.03 -6.38 0.95
CA GLU A 256 14.12 -6.35 1.93
C GLU A 256 14.67 -4.93 2.15
N SER A 257 14.69 -4.49 3.41
CA SER A 257 15.34 -3.23 3.78
C SER A 257 16.85 -3.41 3.89
N ILE A 258 17.60 -2.47 3.30
CA ILE A 258 19.07 -2.40 3.45
C ILE A 258 19.48 -2.21 4.92
N ALA A 259 18.60 -1.64 5.76
CA ALA A 259 18.93 -1.30 7.14
C ALA A 259 18.87 -2.50 8.11
N LEU A 260 17.99 -3.48 7.88
CA LEU A 260 17.76 -4.59 8.83
C LEU A 260 17.90 -5.99 8.25
N GLY A 261 17.98 -6.17 6.92
CA GLY A 261 18.06 -7.50 6.31
C GLY A 261 16.88 -8.42 6.69
N VAL A 262 15.69 -7.84 6.87
CA VAL A 262 14.43 -8.55 7.14
C VAL A 262 13.41 -8.21 6.06
N ARG A 263 12.46 -9.13 5.82
CA ARG A 263 11.33 -8.87 4.93
C ARG A 263 10.31 -7.96 5.62
N LEU A 264 9.96 -6.89 4.94
CA LEU A 264 8.92 -5.93 5.30
C LEU A 264 7.88 -5.90 4.20
N ILE A 265 6.69 -5.39 4.49
CA ILE A 265 5.65 -5.17 3.48
C ILE A 265 5.83 -3.76 2.91
N ALA A 266 6.02 -3.66 1.60
CA ALA A 266 6.05 -2.37 0.91
C ALA A 266 4.64 -1.78 0.83
N ALA A 267 4.53 -0.45 0.90
CA ALA A 267 3.23 0.22 0.90
C ALA A 267 2.43 0.02 -0.39
N GLY A 268 3.05 0.05 -1.58
CA GLY A 268 2.31 -0.23 -2.81
C GLY A 268 3.05 0.03 -4.11
N LEU A 269 2.61 -0.65 -5.16
CA LEU A 269 3.17 -0.54 -6.51
C LEU A 269 2.42 0.54 -7.32
N PRO A 270 3.10 1.42 -8.08
CA PRO A 270 4.56 1.50 -8.26
C PRO A 270 5.25 2.56 -7.40
N TRP A 271 4.52 3.51 -6.82
CA TRP A 271 5.09 4.71 -6.22
C TRP A 271 5.62 4.51 -4.78
N PHE A 272 5.17 3.46 -4.11
CA PHE A 272 5.35 3.27 -2.67
C PHE A 272 6.01 1.91 -2.36
N MET A 273 6.90 1.44 -3.24
CA MET A 273 7.65 0.19 -3.09
C MET A 273 8.77 0.28 -2.03
N THR A 274 8.41 0.72 -0.82
CA THR A 274 9.30 0.83 0.35
C THR A 274 8.47 0.86 1.65
N LEU A 275 9.15 1.02 2.80
CA LEU A 275 8.55 1.19 4.12
C LEU A 275 7.90 2.57 4.23
N PHE A 276 6.61 2.56 4.57
CA PHE A 276 5.86 3.71 5.05
C PHE A 276 5.34 3.38 6.44
N GLY A 277 5.64 4.22 7.43
CA GLY A 277 5.31 3.95 8.83
C GLY A 277 3.82 3.67 9.03
N ARG A 278 2.98 4.63 8.63
CA ARG A 278 1.53 4.55 8.71
C ARG A 278 0.97 3.34 7.96
N ASP A 279 1.28 3.21 6.67
CA ASP A 279 0.75 2.15 5.82
C ASP A 279 1.12 0.76 6.37
N SER A 280 2.37 0.58 6.80
CA SER A 280 2.82 -0.66 7.41
C SER A 280 2.14 -0.94 8.75
N ILE A 281 1.86 0.09 9.56
CA ILE A 281 1.11 -0.07 10.81
C ILE A 281 -0.35 -0.48 10.55
N ILE A 282 -1.05 0.24 9.67
CA ILE A 282 -2.45 -0.07 9.33
C ILE A 282 -2.56 -1.47 8.71
N THR A 283 -1.66 -1.81 7.78
CA THR A 283 -1.60 -3.16 7.21
C THR A 283 -1.37 -4.20 8.31
N SER A 284 -0.45 -3.93 9.24
CA SER A 284 -0.17 -4.85 10.37
C SER A 284 -1.42 -5.07 11.23
N LEU A 285 -2.20 -4.03 11.52
CA LEU A 285 -3.46 -4.14 12.26
C LEU A 285 -4.52 -4.98 11.51
N GLN A 286 -4.60 -4.84 10.19
CA GLN A 286 -5.56 -5.56 9.34
C GLN A 286 -5.21 -7.06 9.21
N VAL A 287 -3.92 -7.40 9.12
CA VAL A 287 -3.47 -8.80 8.91
C VAL A 287 -3.25 -9.58 10.20
N LEU A 288 -3.18 -8.90 11.35
CA LEU A 288 -2.82 -9.51 12.64
C LEU A 288 -3.62 -10.78 13.00
N PRO A 289 -4.94 -10.89 12.74
CA PRO A 289 -5.69 -12.12 13.01
C PRO A 289 -5.28 -13.32 12.14
N PHE A 290 -4.55 -13.08 11.05
CA PHE A 290 -4.31 -14.05 9.98
C PHE A 290 -2.84 -14.41 9.86
N LEU A 291 -1.96 -13.41 9.91
CA LEU A 291 -0.52 -13.54 9.68
C LEU A 291 0.26 -12.71 10.72
N PRO A 292 0.13 -13.02 12.03
CA PRO A 292 0.76 -12.23 13.08
C PRO A 292 2.29 -12.20 12.98
N GLU A 293 2.93 -13.16 12.31
CA GLU A 293 4.38 -13.19 12.10
C GLU A 293 4.90 -12.06 11.19
N LEU A 294 4.03 -11.41 10.42
CA LEU A 294 4.41 -10.28 9.56
C LEU A 294 4.58 -8.97 10.35
N VAL A 295 4.12 -8.93 11.60
CA VAL A 295 4.05 -7.70 12.40
C VAL A 295 5.37 -7.36 13.13
N PRO A 296 6.10 -8.30 13.76
CA PRO A 296 7.33 -7.99 14.50
C PRO A 296 8.42 -7.29 13.67
N PRO A 297 8.70 -7.68 12.40
CA PRO A 297 9.67 -6.97 11.57
C PRO A 297 9.33 -5.49 11.39
N THR A 298 8.05 -5.17 11.17
CA THR A 298 7.55 -3.78 11.05
C THR A 298 7.77 -3.01 12.36
N ILE A 299 7.33 -3.57 13.49
CA ILE A 299 7.49 -2.92 14.80
C ILE A 299 8.97 -2.65 15.10
N LEU A 300 9.84 -3.65 14.90
CA LEU A 300 11.27 -3.53 15.19
C LEU A 300 11.98 -2.52 14.26
N MET A 301 11.58 -2.44 12.99
CA MET A 301 12.10 -1.46 12.05
C MET A 301 11.71 -0.03 12.44
N LEU A 302 10.44 0.21 12.75
CA LEU A 302 9.96 1.52 13.17
C LEU A 302 10.55 1.94 14.52
N ALA A 303 10.68 1.02 15.46
CA ALA A 303 11.34 1.23 16.75
C ALA A 303 12.84 1.58 16.58
N GLY A 304 13.53 0.88 15.68
CA GLY A 304 14.96 1.09 15.41
C GLY A 304 15.27 2.40 14.69
N LEU A 305 14.30 2.94 13.96
CA LEU A 305 14.37 4.21 13.24
C LEU A 305 13.52 5.31 13.90
N GLN A 306 13.12 5.15 15.16
CA GLN A 306 12.43 6.20 15.91
C GLN A 306 13.34 7.43 16.02
N GLY A 307 12.76 8.63 15.84
CA GLY A 307 13.48 9.90 15.89
C GLY A 307 14.20 10.10 17.23
N GLN A 308 15.43 10.64 17.17
CA GLN A 308 16.29 10.84 18.35
C GLN A 308 16.82 12.26 18.46
N ARG A 309 16.63 13.08 17.43
CA ARG A 309 17.09 14.48 17.38
C ARG A 309 16.01 15.37 16.78
N VAL A 310 16.22 16.68 16.89
CA VAL A 310 15.48 17.65 16.10
C VAL A 310 16.23 17.87 14.79
N ASP A 311 15.59 17.55 13.67
CA ASP A 311 16.09 17.80 12.31
C ASP A 311 14.96 18.39 11.47
N ASP A 312 15.04 19.70 11.21
CA ASP A 312 14.02 20.44 10.48
C ASP A 312 13.85 19.92 9.06
N PHE A 313 14.93 19.51 8.38
CA PHE A 313 14.87 19.04 7.01
C PHE A 313 14.06 17.74 6.91
N ARG A 314 14.23 16.85 7.88
CA ARG A 314 13.57 15.54 7.92
C ARG A 314 12.24 15.51 8.67
N ASP A 315 11.79 16.64 9.21
CA ASP A 315 10.69 16.70 10.19
C ASP A 315 10.91 15.78 11.42
N GLU A 316 12.18 15.47 11.74
CA GLU A 316 12.54 14.54 12.83
C GLU A 316 12.42 15.25 14.18
N GLU A 317 11.77 14.56 15.11
CA GLU A 317 11.68 14.96 16.51
C GLU A 317 11.90 13.72 17.40
N PRO A 318 12.49 13.87 18.59
CA PRO A 318 12.65 12.76 19.53
C PRO A 318 11.33 12.03 19.81
N GLY A 319 11.32 10.71 19.64
CA GLY A 319 10.15 9.86 19.87
C GLY A 319 9.22 9.69 18.66
N LYS A 320 9.36 10.51 17.61
CA LYS A 320 8.51 10.45 16.42
C LYS A 320 8.79 9.21 15.57
N ILE A 321 7.76 8.61 15.00
CA ILE A 321 7.88 7.48 14.07
C ILE A 321 7.87 8.00 12.63
N LEU A 322 8.74 7.43 11.79
CA LEU A 322 8.96 7.88 10.41
C LEU A 322 7.72 7.76 9.53
N HIS A 323 7.60 8.67 8.56
CA HIS A 323 6.66 8.62 7.45
C HIS A 323 7.11 7.60 6.41
N GLU A 324 8.30 7.77 5.83
CA GLU A 324 8.84 6.84 4.82
C GLU A 324 10.38 6.77 4.82
N LEU A 325 10.91 5.70 4.20
CA LEU A 325 12.35 5.48 4.01
C LEU A 325 12.66 5.19 2.54
N ARG A 326 13.55 5.96 1.92
CA ARG A 326 13.93 5.88 0.49
C ARG A 326 15.45 5.71 0.32
N TYR A 327 15.82 5.10 -0.80
CA TYR A 327 17.21 4.78 -1.18
C TYR A 327 17.64 5.43 -2.50
N GLY A 328 16.77 6.29 -3.06
CA GLY A 328 16.97 6.97 -4.32
C GLY A 328 18.07 8.03 -4.31
N GLU A 329 18.42 8.52 -5.49
CA GLU A 329 19.45 9.56 -5.66
C GLU A 329 19.09 10.84 -4.91
N THR A 330 17.85 11.33 -5.05
CA THR A 330 17.48 12.62 -4.49
C THR A 330 17.47 12.58 -2.97
N ALA A 331 17.11 11.44 -2.38
CA ALA A 331 17.23 11.21 -0.94
C ALA A 331 18.70 11.12 -0.50
N GLY A 332 19.54 10.41 -1.25
CA GLY A 332 20.97 10.25 -0.95
C GLY A 332 21.80 11.54 -1.00
N PHE A 333 21.37 12.54 -1.77
CA PHE A 333 21.98 13.87 -1.84
C PHE A 333 21.23 14.93 -1.02
N GLU A 334 20.27 14.53 -0.17
CA GLU A 334 19.47 15.44 0.67
C GLU A 334 18.76 16.54 -0.14
N GLU A 335 18.34 16.22 -1.37
CA GLU A 335 17.45 17.05 -2.19
C GLU A 335 15.98 16.79 -1.87
N GLN A 336 15.70 15.66 -1.21
CA GLN A 336 14.42 15.25 -0.65
C GLN A 336 14.67 14.66 0.75
N PRO A 337 13.73 14.80 1.69
CA PRO A 337 13.98 14.45 3.09
C PRO A 337 13.82 12.96 3.42
N HIS A 338 13.50 12.12 2.42
CA HIS A 338 13.01 10.75 2.58
C HIS A 338 13.99 9.68 3.08
N SER A 339 15.09 10.02 3.78
CA SER A 339 16.09 9.02 4.22
C SER A 339 16.60 9.19 5.67
N PRO A 340 15.80 8.82 6.70
CA PRO A 340 14.34 8.67 6.70
C PRO A 340 13.63 10.03 6.84
N TYR A 341 12.36 10.09 6.44
CA TYR A 341 11.49 11.26 6.63
C TYR A 341 10.44 11.02 7.70
N TYR A 342 10.12 12.03 8.50
CA TYR A 342 9.20 11.95 9.65
C TYR A 342 8.00 12.90 9.54
N GLY A 343 7.60 13.30 8.32
CA GLY A 343 6.40 14.11 8.09
C GLY A 343 5.07 13.36 8.29
N SER A 344 4.91 12.68 9.43
CA SER A 344 3.73 11.89 9.81
C SER A 344 3.46 12.11 11.30
N ALA A 345 2.31 12.72 11.61
CA ALA A 345 1.85 12.92 12.98
C ALA A 345 1.02 11.74 13.49
N ASP A 346 0.45 10.93 12.59
CA ASP A 346 -0.37 9.76 12.90
C ASP A 346 0.46 8.50 13.21
N SER A 347 1.62 8.30 12.59
CA SER A 347 2.43 7.09 12.80
C SER A 347 2.84 6.87 14.25
N THR A 348 3.13 7.94 14.99
CA THR A 348 3.59 7.84 16.39
C THR A 348 2.53 7.26 17.34
N PRO A 349 1.29 7.80 17.43
CA PRO A 349 0.24 7.16 18.21
C PRO A 349 -0.17 5.78 17.65
N LEU A 350 -0.21 5.61 16.32
CA LEU A 350 -0.54 4.33 15.69
C LEU A 350 0.46 3.22 16.05
N PHE A 351 1.75 3.55 16.20
CA PHE A 351 2.79 2.61 16.62
C PHE A 351 2.51 2.01 18.00
N ILE A 352 2.04 2.84 18.93
CA ILE A 352 1.63 2.40 20.28
C ILE A 352 0.41 1.48 20.20
N ILE A 353 -0.59 1.87 19.41
CA ILE A 353 -1.81 1.07 19.18
C ILE A 353 -1.47 -0.31 18.63
N LEU A 354 -0.54 -0.39 17.65
CA LEU A 354 -0.10 -1.64 17.06
C LEU A 354 0.61 -2.56 18.07
N ILE A 355 1.51 -2.02 18.90
CA ILE A 355 2.23 -2.83 19.90
C ILE A 355 1.24 -3.46 20.88
N ASP A 356 0.26 -2.69 21.33
CA ASP A 356 -0.78 -3.19 22.23
C ASP A 356 -1.64 -4.26 21.56
N GLU A 357 -2.15 -4.00 20.37
CA GLU A 357 -2.99 -4.94 19.64
C GLU A 357 -2.21 -6.23 19.30
N TYR A 358 -0.94 -6.12 18.88
CA TYR A 358 -0.05 -7.26 18.65
C TYR A 358 0.10 -8.12 19.90
N GLU A 359 0.31 -7.50 21.06
CA GLU A 359 0.36 -8.25 22.32
C GLU A 359 -0.96 -8.96 22.57
N ARG A 360 -2.11 -8.28 22.46
CA ARG A 360 -3.43 -8.88 22.71
C ARG A 360 -3.66 -10.14 21.90
N TRP A 361 -3.25 -10.16 20.63
CA TRP A 361 -3.36 -11.33 19.77
C TRP A 361 -2.33 -12.43 20.07
N THR A 362 -1.06 -12.07 20.26
CA THR A 362 0.04 -13.05 20.26
C THR A 362 0.51 -13.51 21.64
N GLY A 363 0.31 -12.68 22.67
CA GLY A 363 0.87 -12.91 24.01
C GLY A 363 2.39 -12.68 24.10
N ASP A 364 3.02 -12.03 23.11
CA ASP A 364 4.46 -11.77 23.09
C ASP A 364 4.86 -10.62 24.04
N VAL A 365 4.85 -10.94 25.34
CA VAL A 365 5.25 -10.03 26.42
C VAL A 365 6.73 -9.65 26.32
N ALA A 366 7.57 -10.52 25.74
CA ALA A 366 9.00 -10.28 25.62
C ALA A 366 9.28 -9.09 24.70
N LEU A 367 8.61 -9.03 23.55
CA LEU A 367 8.72 -7.90 22.63
C LEU A 367 8.20 -6.61 23.27
N VAL A 368 7.04 -6.65 23.93
CA VAL A 368 6.45 -5.48 24.61
C VAL A 368 7.37 -4.89 25.67
N ARG A 369 7.99 -5.73 26.50
CA ARG A 369 8.96 -5.26 27.50
C ARG A 369 10.21 -4.66 26.86
N LYS A 370 10.68 -5.27 25.77
CA LYS A 370 11.84 -4.77 25.03
C LYS A 370 11.59 -3.37 24.45
N LEU A 371 10.35 -3.09 24.04
CA LEU A 371 9.95 -1.84 23.38
C LEU A 371 9.44 -0.76 24.33
N GLU A 372 9.47 -1.00 25.64
CA GLU A 372 9.06 0.00 26.64
C GLU A 372 9.72 1.38 26.42
N PRO A 373 11.05 1.49 26.19
CA PRO A 373 11.67 2.80 25.99
C PRO A 373 11.11 3.54 24.77
N GLN A 374 10.84 2.83 23.68
CA GLN A 374 10.33 3.41 22.45
C GLN A 374 8.86 3.84 22.59
N VAL A 375 8.04 3.07 23.30
CA VAL A 375 6.65 3.47 23.58
C VAL A 375 6.61 4.69 24.48
N ARG A 376 7.46 4.75 25.52
CA ARG A 376 7.57 5.94 26.38
C ARG A 376 8.04 7.17 25.61
N ALA A 377 9.02 7.03 24.72
CA ALA A 377 9.46 8.13 23.86
C ALA A 377 8.36 8.60 22.89
N ALA A 378 7.56 7.69 22.36
CA ALA A 378 6.41 8.03 21.51
C ALA A 378 5.32 8.80 22.29
N LEU A 379 5.03 8.41 23.54
CA LEU A 379 4.12 9.13 24.42
C LEU A 379 4.67 10.52 24.79
N GLU A 380 5.96 10.60 25.10
CA GLU A 380 6.62 11.89 25.35
C GLU A 380 6.54 12.79 24.13
N TRP A 381 6.72 12.26 22.91
CA TRP A 381 6.53 13.02 21.67
C TRP A 381 5.12 13.59 21.56
N ILE A 382 4.08 12.78 21.83
CA ILE A 382 2.67 13.22 21.78
C ILE A 382 2.45 14.43 22.70
N ASP A 383 3.01 14.41 23.91
CA ASP A 383 2.79 15.44 24.93
C ASP A 383 3.73 16.66 24.85
N THR A 384 4.79 16.57 24.03
CA THR A 384 5.81 17.62 23.93
C THR A 384 5.85 18.26 22.55
N TYR A 385 6.35 17.53 21.56
CA TYR A 385 6.48 18.02 20.18
C TYR A 385 5.14 17.99 19.44
N GLY A 386 4.28 17.03 19.77
CA GLY A 386 2.93 16.91 19.23
C GLY A 386 1.98 18.01 19.68
N ASP A 387 2.10 18.49 20.92
CA ASP A 387 1.28 19.60 21.44
C ASP A 387 1.93 20.96 21.14
N LEU A 388 2.07 21.28 19.86
CA LEU A 388 2.75 22.50 19.37
C LEU A 388 2.24 23.80 20.00
N LEU A 389 0.95 23.85 20.36
CA LEU A 389 0.31 25.04 20.92
C LEU A 389 0.09 24.97 22.45
N GLY A 390 0.51 23.90 23.12
CA GLY A 390 0.28 23.72 24.56
C GLY A 390 -1.21 23.65 24.94
N THR A 391 -2.05 23.20 24.02
CA THR A 391 -3.52 23.11 24.17
C THR A 391 -3.97 21.72 24.61
N GLY A 392 -3.03 20.76 24.68
CA GLY A 392 -3.24 19.35 24.94
C GLY A 392 -3.89 18.61 23.78
N TYR A 393 -3.73 19.11 22.54
CA TYR A 393 -4.13 18.43 21.30
C TYR A 393 -2.88 18.10 20.48
N LEU A 394 -2.98 17.09 19.63
CA LEU A 394 -1.93 16.75 18.67
C LEU A 394 -2.05 17.63 17.43
N TRP A 395 -1.03 18.43 17.17
CA TRP A 395 -0.92 19.36 16.05
C TRP A 395 0.15 18.90 15.06
N TYR A 396 0.01 19.29 13.80
CA TYR A 396 1.10 19.19 12.83
C TYR A 396 1.33 20.48 12.07
N GLN A 397 2.60 20.70 11.74
CA GLN A 397 3.10 21.70 10.82
C GLN A 397 4.46 21.24 10.33
N THR A 398 4.68 21.27 9.02
CA THR A 398 5.99 20.94 8.46
C THR A 398 7.06 21.92 8.93
N ARG A 399 8.20 21.37 9.35
CA ARG A 399 9.45 22.08 9.65
C ARG A 399 10.26 22.34 8.38
N ASN A 400 9.94 21.64 7.30
CA ASN A 400 10.51 21.78 5.97
C ASN A 400 9.43 22.21 4.95
N PRO A 401 9.08 23.51 4.89
CA PRO A 401 8.03 23.99 3.98
C PRO A 401 8.40 23.92 2.50
N GLU A 402 9.69 23.74 2.16
CA GLU A 402 10.14 23.68 0.77
C GLU A 402 9.90 22.31 0.13
N THR A 403 10.20 21.22 0.86
CA THR A 403 10.13 19.85 0.31
C THR A 403 9.37 18.86 1.18
N GLY A 404 8.97 19.24 2.39
CA GLY A 404 8.18 18.40 3.29
C GLY A 404 6.68 18.41 2.96
N LEU A 405 5.97 17.41 3.46
CA LEU A 405 4.52 17.29 3.34
C LEU A 405 3.83 18.38 4.16
N GLN A 406 2.92 19.12 3.52
CA GLN A 406 2.11 20.13 4.20
C GLN A 406 1.14 19.49 5.19
N ASN A 407 0.39 18.48 4.74
CA ASN A 407 -0.46 17.68 5.61
C ASN A 407 0.30 16.43 6.07
N GLN A 408 0.37 16.23 7.39
CA GLN A 408 1.09 15.11 8.01
C GLN A 408 0.14 14.09 8.64
N CYS A 409 -1.14 14.09 8.26
CA CYS A 409 -2.11 13.05 8.58
C CYS A 409 -2.33 12.13 7.38
N TRP A 410 -3.22 11.14 7.49
CA TRP A 410 -3.46 10.16 6.43
C TRP A 410 -3.98 10.79 5.13
N LYS A 411 -4.70 11.91 5.23
CA LYS A 411 -5.10 12.74 4.10
C LYS A 411 -4.00 13.76 3.78
N ASP A 412 -2.86 13.28 3.31
CA ASP A 412 -1.63 14.08 3.12
C ASP A 412 -1.59 14.93 1.84
N SER A 413 -2.66 14.95 1.02
CA SER A 413 -2.73 15.88 -0.13
C SER A 413 -2.96 17.31 0.34
N TRP A 414 -2.35 18.28 -0.36
CA TRP A 414 -2.35 19.70 0.01
C TRP A 414 -3.75 20.32 0.22
N ASP A 415 -4.77 19.78 -0.44
CA ASP A 415 -6.15 20.29 -0.46
C ASP A 415 -7.12 19.52 0.44
N ALA A 416 -6.65 18.52 1.18
CA ALA A 416 -7.54 17.57 1.85
C ALA A 416 -8.24 18.13 3.10
N ILE A 417 -7.65 19.14 3.74
CA ILE A 417 -8.16 19.74 4.97
C ILE A 417 -8.71 21.12 4.61
N SER A 418 -10.03 21.24 4.58
CA SER A 418 -10.71 22.47 4.20
C SER A 418 -11.93 22.73 5.06
N TYR A 419 -12.32 24.00 5.14
CA TYR A 419 -13.65 24.41 5.59
C TYR A 419 -14.73 23.95 4.61
N ALA A 420 -15.98 24.01 5.05
CA ALA A 420 -17.13 23.61 4.25
C ALA A 420 -17.30 24.44 2.97
N ASP A 421 -16.87 25.70 2.99
CA ASP A 421 -16.86 26.59 1.82
C ASP A 421 -15.68 26.34 0.86
N GLY A 422 -14.77 25.42 1.21
CA GLY A 422 -13.58 25.07 0.43
C GLY A 422 -12.34 25.92 0.72
N GLN A 423 -12.38 26.88 1.65
CA GLN A 423 -11.17 27.56 2.10
C GLN A 423 -10.24 26.61 2.85
N LEU A 424 -8.93 26.82 2.73
CA LEU A 424 -7.92 26.02 3.45
C LEU A 424 -7.56 26.75 4.76
N PRO A 425 -7.56 26.09 5.93
CA PRO A 425 -7.07 26.68 7.17
C PRO A 425 -5.55 26.86 7.11
N ASP A 426 -5.02 27.81 7.88
CA ASP A 426 -3.57 27.95 8.06
C ASP A 426 -2.99 26.80 8.92
N PHE A 427 -1.66 26.81 9.11
CA PHE A 427 -0.95 25.89 9.99
C PHE A 427 -0.62 26.55 11.34
N PRO A 428 -0.45 25.77 12.43
CA PRO A 428 -0.61 24.31 12.52
C PRO A 428 -2.08 23.85 12.48
N ARG A 429 -2.30 22.56 12.23
CA ARG A 429 -3.64 21.94 12.18
C ARG A 429 -3.73 20.80 13.18
N ALA A 430 -4.86 20.68 13.88
CA ALA A 430 -5.17 19.56 14.77
C ALA A 430 -6.38 18.79 14.21
N THR A 431 -6.14 17.76 13.38
CA THR A 431 -7.22 16.97 12.78
C THR A 431 -7.84 16.01 13.79
N CYS A 432 -9.12 15.68 13.63
CA CYS A 432 -9.89 14.96 14.64
C CYS A 432 -9.37 13.53 14.85
N GLU A 433 -9.00 12.82 13.79
CA GLU A 433 -8.50 11.44 13.87
C GLU A 433 -7.20 11.33 14.64
N LEU A 434 -6.32 12.34 14.56
CA LEU A 434 -5.08 12.40 15.35
C LEU A 434 -5.39 12.41 16.84
N GLN A 435 -6.44 13.12 17.25
CA GLN A 435 -6.87 13.17 18.65
C GLN A 435 -7.43 11.82 19.08
N GLY A 436 -8.20 11.18 18.18
CA GLY A 436 -8.65 9.80 18.36
C GLY A 436 -7.49 8.83 18.58
N TYR A 437 -6.46 8.88 17.73
CA TYR A 437 -5.29 8.00 17.86
C TYR A 437 -4.49 8.30 19.13
N ALA A 438 -4.30 9.56 19.50
CA ALA A 438 -3.64 9.92 20.75
C ALA A 438 -4.42 9.40 21.98
N TYR A 439 -5.75 9.49 21.96
CA TYR A 439 -6.60 8.90 22.99
C TYR A 439 -6.43 7.38 23.10
N ASP A 440 -6.56 6.64 21.98
CA ASP A 440 -6.45 5.18 21.98
C ASP A 440 -5.03 4.72 22.38
N ALA A 441 -4.00 5.41 21.90
CA ALA A 441 -2.61 5.16 22.27
C ALA A 441 -2.41 5.28 23.79
N LYS A 442 -2.95 6.33 24.44
CA LYS A 442 -2.84 6.51 25.90
C LYS A 442 -3.58 5.41 26.68
N VAL A 443 -4.80 5.06 26.28
CA VAL A 443 -5.58 3.98 26.91
C VAL A 443 -4.84 2.63 26.81
N ARG A 444 -4.31 2.32 25.63
CA ARG A 444 -3.57 1.08 25.39
C ARG A 444 -2.23 1.05 26.11
N ALA A 445 -1.48 2.15 26.08
CA ALA A 445 -0.23 2.27 26.83
C ALA A 445 -0.44 2.13 28.34
N ALA A 446 -1.56 2.62 28.89
CA ALA A 446 -1.89 2.41 30.30
C ALA A 446 -2.01 0.92 30.65
N ARG A 447 -2.67 0.14 29.79
CA ARG A 447 -2.73 -1.33 29.94
C ARG A 447 -1.33 -1.93 29.90
N LEU A 448 -0.49 -1.53 28.96
CA LEU A 448 0.89 -2.04 28.84
C LEU A 448 1.72 -1.71 30.10
N ALA A 449 1.63 -0.47 30.59
CA ALA A 449 2.32 -0.01 31.79
C ALA A 449 1.92 -0.78 33.04
N ARG A 450 0.61 -0.95 33.25
CA ARG A 450 0.04 -1.68 34.39
C ARG A 450 0.40 -3.16 34.35
N THR A 451 0.40 -3.77 33.16
CA THR A 451 0.49 -5.24 33.01
C THR A 451 1.93 -5.74 32.84
N PHE A 452 2.77 -5.01 32.11
CA PHE A 452 4.06 -5.53 31.63
C PHE A 452 5.28 -4.75 32.09
N TRP A 453 5.14 -3.44 32.34
CA TRP A 453 6.23 -2.55 32.76
C TRP A 453 6.30 -2.33 34.28
N ASN A 454 5.34 -2.88 35.03
CA ASN A 454 5.27 -2.76 36.49
C ASN A 454 5.23 -1.28 36.96
N ASP A 455 4.46 -0.46 36.24
CA ASP A 455 4.34 0.98 36.46
C ASP A 455 2.85 1.41 36.49
N PRO A 456 2.12 1.04 37.57
CA PRO A 456 0.70 1.37 37.68
C PRO A 456 0.44 2.87 37.85
N GLU A 457 1.36 3.63 38.43
CA GLU A 457 1.21 5.09 38.59
C GLU A 457 1.23 5.80 37.22
N PHE A 458 2.13 5.39 36.33
CA PHE A 458 2.14 5.89 34.96
C PHE A 458 0.88 5.46 34.18
N ALA A 459 0.38 4.25 34.42
CA ALA A 459 -0.87 3.80 33.83
C ALA A 459 -2.05 4.68 34.24
N ASP A 460 -2.18 4.99 35.53
CA ASP A 460 -3.26 5.83 36.06
C ASP A 460 -3.16 7.27 35.51
N GLU A 461 -1.94 7.78 35.34
CA GLU A 461 -1.70 9.08 34.70
C GLU A 461 -2.15 9.09 33.23
N LEU A 462 -1.79 8.06 32.46
CA LEU A 462 -2.21 7.93 31.06
C LEU A 462 -3.74 7.83 30.93
N GLU A 463 -4.40 7.06 31.81
CA GLU A 463 -5.86 6.96 31.84
C GLU A 463 -6.52 8.32 32.14
N ARG A 464 -5.96 9.09 33.09
CA ARG A 464 -6.43 10.44 33.40
C ARG A 464 -6.26 11.38 32.22
N GLN A 465 -5.10 11.39 31.57
CA GLN A 465 -4.85 12.20 30.38
C GLN A 465 -5.77 11.83 29.21
N ALA A 466 -6.02 10.53 28.99
CA ALA A 466 -6.94 10.07 27.96
C ALA A 466 -8.39 10.53 28.26
N ALA A 467 -8.84 10.41 29.51
CA ALA A 467 -10.15 10.90 29.92
C ALA A 467 -10.28 12.42 29.77
N ASP A 468 -9.24 13.18 30.09
CA ASP A 468 -9.20 14.63 29.94
C ASP A 468 -9.20 15.04 28.45
N LEU A 469 -8.46 14.33 27.59
CA LEU A 469 -8.49 14.52 26.14
C LEU A 469 -9.87 14.23 25.55
N LYS A 470 -10.50 13.11 25.93
CA LYS A 470 -11.86 12.76 25.47
C LYS A 470 -12.87 13.86 25.80
N ARG A 471 -12.87 14.38 27.04
CA ARG A 471 -13.80 15.45 27.46
C ARG A 471 -13.56 16.76 26.71
N ARG A 472 -12.31 17.18 26.53
CA ARG A 472 -11.97 18.41 25.78
C ARG A 472 -12.33 18.26 24.30
N PHE A 473 -11.95 17.15 23.68
CA PHE A 473 -12.29 16.85 22.29
C PHE A 473 -13.79 16.89 22.05
N ASP A 474 -14.57 16.26 22.93
CA ASP A 474 -16.04 16.24 22.82
C ASP A 474 -16.66 17.65 22.89
N SER A 475 -16.09 18.54 23.70
CA SER A 475 -16.50 19.94 23.76
C SER A 475 -16.09 20.72 22.51
N ASP A 476 -14.81 20.68 22.16
CA ASP A 476 -14.20 21.66 21.25
C ASP A 476 -14.38 21.29 19.77
N PHE A 477 -14.48 20.00 19.45
CA PHE A 477 -14.64 19.53 18.07
C PHE A 477 -16.10 19.36 17.65
N TRP A 478 -17.07 19.32 18.58
CA TRP A 478 -18.46 19.08 18.19
C TRP A 478 -19.13 20.31 17.59
N ILE A 479 -19.66 20.18 16.38
CA ILE A 479 -20.39 21.24 15.69
C ILE A 479 -21.88 21.04 15.97
N ALA A 480 -22.38 21.68 17.02
CA ALA A 480 -23.72 21.43 17.55
C ALA A 480 -24.84 21.56 16.50
N ASP A 481 -24.79 22.59 15.65
CA ASP A 481 -25.82 22.85 14.64
C ASP A 481 -25.79 21.85 13.47
N ARG A 482 -24.71 21.08 13.33
CA ARG A 482 -24.52 20.12 12.25
C ARG A 482 -24.48 18.66 12.70
N GLU A 483 -24.39 18.42 14.01
CA GLU A 483 -24.41 17.10 14.65
C GLU A 483 -23.26 16.15 14.25
N TYR A 484 -22.06 16.69 13.99
CA TYR A 484 -20.84 15.89 13.79
C TYR A 484 -19.59 16.60 14.34
N TYR A 485 -18.48 15.87 14.42
CA TYR A 485 -17.18 16.41 14.82
C TYR A 485 -16.48 17.13 13.66
N ALA A 486 -15.95 18.32 13.93
CA ALA A 486 -15.11 19.10 13.04
C ALA A 486 -13.93 18.27 12.52
N LEU A 487 -13.54 18.49 11.26
CA LEU A 487 -12.40 17.82 10.65
C LEU A 487 -11.09 18.17 11.39
N ALA A 488 -10.96 19.42 11.81
CA ALA A 488 -9.80 19.92 12.54
C ALA A 488 -10.12 21.15 13.38
N LEU A 489 -9.17 21.54 14.23
CA LEU A 489 -9.04 22.91 14.70
C LEU A 489 -7.92 23.62 13.93
N ASP A 490 -8.13 24.89 13.60
CA ASP A 490 -7.08 25.78 13.12
C ASP A 490 -6.30 26.43 14.28
N ALA A 491 -5.24 27.19 13.95
CA ALA A 491 -4.37 27.83 14.92
C ALA A 491 -5.08 28.83 15.87
N ASP A 492 -6.24 29.37 15.46
CA ASP A 492 -7.06 30.27 16.27
C ASP A 492 -8.08 29.50 17.14
N GLY A 493 -8.11 28.17 17.05
CA GLY A 493 -9.07 27.30 17.72
C GLY A 493 -10.44 27.24 17.03
N ARG A 494 -10.55 27.68 15.77
CA ARG A 494 -11.80 27.59 15.00
C ARG A 494 -12.00 26.18 14.47
N GLN A 495 -13.25 25.73 14.47
CA GLN A 495 -13.66 24.44 13.92
C GLN A 495 -13.59 24.48 12.39
N VAL A 496 -12.75 23.63 11.80
CA VAL A 496 -12.72 23.33 10.37
C VAL A 496 -13.88 22.38 10.08
N ASP A 497 -14.93 22.90 9.45
CA ASP A 497 -16.30 22.40 9.57
C ASP A 497 -16.78 21.48 8.43
N ALA A 498 -15.91 21.14 7.47
CA ALA A 498 -16.25 20.21 6.40
C ALA A 498 -16.53 18.79 6.95
N LEU A 499 -17.60 18.17 6.45
CA LEU A 499 -17.93 16.77 6.77
C LEU A 499 -17.03 15.81 5.96
N THR A 500 -16.36 14.90 6.66
CA THR A 500 -15.43 13.94 6.06
C THR A 500 -15.58 12.54 6.65
N SER A 501 -14.93 11.55 6.03
CA SER A 501 -14.82 10.19 6.57
C SER A 501 -14.06 10.08 7.90
N ASN A 502 -13.26 11.08 8.28
CA ASN A 502 -12.40 11.03 9.48
C ASN A 502 -13.19 10.77 10.77
N ILE A 503 -14.47 11.14 10.83
CA ILE A 503 -15.33 10.88 11.99
C ILE A 503 -15.52 9.39 12.27
N GLY A 504 -15.37 8.52 11.26
CA GLY A 504 -15.44 7.07 11.47
C GLY A 504 -14.20 6.48 12.14
N HIS A 505 -13.03 7.12 12.00
CA HIS A 505 -11.83 6.77 12.77
C HIS A 505 -11.99 7.09 14.26
N LEU A 506 -12.85 8.06 14.62
CA LEU A 506 -13.16 8.38 16.02
C LEU A 506 -13.97 7.26 16.70
N LEU A 507 -14.81 6.55 15.93
CA LEU A 507 -15.51 5.35 16.43
C LEU A 507 -14.52 4.19 16.63
N TRP A 508 -13.52 4.05 15.76
CA TRP A 508 -12.51 3.02 15.96
C TRP A 508 -11.66 3.27 17.22
N SER A 509 -11.23 4.51 17.44
CA SER A 509 -10.43 4.87 18.61
C SER A 509 -11.18 4.82 19.94
N GLY A 510 -12.52 4.89 19.93
CA GLY A 510 -13.34 4.92 21.15
C GLY A 510 -13.48 6.30 21.81
N ILE A 511 -13.00 7.36 21.13
CA ILE A 511 -13.03 8.72 21.69
C ILE A 511 -14.45 9.32 21.66
N VAL A 512 -15.33 8.87 20.77
CA VAL A 512 -16.71 9.38 20.64
C VAL A 512 -17.52 9.06 21.90
N ASP A 513 -18.30 10.03 22.38
CA ASP A 513 -19.29 9.79 23.42
C ASP A 513 -20.45 8.93 22.88
N GLU A 514 -20.91 7.96 23.66
CA GLU A 514 -21.97 7.04 23.25
C GLU A 514 -23.24 7.76 22.80
N SER A 515 -23.56 8.91 23.42
CA SER A 515 -24.74 9.71 23.06
C SER A 515 -24.68 10.34 21.67
N ARG A 516 -23.48 10.48 21.08
CA ARG A 516 -23.23 11.08 19.77
C ARG A 516 -22.91 10.06 18.68
N ALA A 517 -22.62 8.82 19.06
CA ALA A 517 -22.22 7.78 18.12
C ALA A 517 -23.26 7.57 17.01
N GLY A 518 -24.55 7.51 17.36
CA GLY A 518 -25.63 7.36 16.37
C GLY A 518 -25.63 8.46 15.28
N LYS A 519 -25.34 9.70 15.65
CA LYS A 519 -25.25 10.81 14.69
C LYS A 519 -24.06 10.69 13.76
N VAL A 520 -22.91 10.27 14.28
CA VAL A 520 -21.73 9.97 13.46
C VAL A 520 -22.07 8.87 12.43
N VAL A 521 -22.78 7.81 12.85
CA VAL A 521 -23.23 6.73 11.95
C VAL A 521 -24.19 7.25 10.88
N GLU A 522 -25.19 8.05 11.26
CA GLU A 522 -26.13 8.69 10.32
C GLU A 522 -25.40 9.48 9.23
N HIS A 523 -24.34 10.22 9.58
CA HIS A 523 -23.54 10.97 8.61
C HIS A 523 -22.70 10.08 7.70
N LEU A 524 -22.00 9.09 8.26
CA LEU A 524 -21.13 8.18 7.51
C LEU A 524 -21.90 7.40 6.43
N LEU A 525 -23.10 6.91 6.78
CA LEU A 525 -23.95 6.14 5.88
C LEU A 525 -25.01 6.98 5.15
N GLY A 526 -25.07 8.27 5.43
CA GLY A 526 -25.94 9.22 4.75
C GLY A 526 -25.47 9.53 3.32
N PRO A 527 -26.37 10.04 2.46
CA PRO A 527 -26.09 10.26 1.03
C PRO A 527 -25.01 11.30 0.76
N ARG A 528 -24.64 12.11 1.77
CA ARG A 528 -23.57 13.10 1.67
C ARG A 528 -22.20 12.42 1.59
N LEU A 529 -21.95 11.35 2.35
CA LEU A 529 -20.68 10.62 2.36
C LEU A 529 -20.77 9.26 1.67
N PHE A 530 -21.84 8.51 1.89
CA PHE A 530 -21.97 7.16 1.35
C PHE A 530 -22.41 7.18 -0.12
N SER A 531 -21.52 6.74 -0.99
CA SER A 531 -21.74 6.70 -2.44
C SER A 531 -22.62 5.55 -2.93
N GLY A 532 -22.93 4.57 -2.07
CA GLY A 532 -23.42 3.25 -2.48
C GLY A 532 -22.31 2.28 -2.90
N TRP A 533 -21.08 2.79 -3.13
CA TRP A 533 -19.86 2.00 -3.29
C TRP A 533 -18.94 2.09 -2.07
N GLY A 534 -19.25 2.92 -1.06
CA GLY A 534 -18.43 3.17 0.13
C GLY A 534 -18.51 4.62 0.60
N VAL A 535 -17.97 4.89 1.79
CA VAL A 535 -17.84 6.24 2.37
C VAL A 535 -16.75 7.01 1.61
N ARG A 536 -17.12 8.19 1.10
CA ARG A 536 -16.20 9.13 0.42
C ARG A 536 -15.34 9.86 1.44
N THR A 537 -14.16 10.28 1.01
CA THR A 537 -13.25 11.08 1.82
C THR A 537 -13.79 12.45 2.20
N LEU A 538 -14.63 13.06 1.37
CA LEU A 538 -15.26 14.36 1.60
C LEU A 538 -16.73 14.31 1.16
N ALA A 539 -17.61 14.95 1.91
CA ALA A 539 -19.03 14.92 1.62
C ALA A 539 -19.37 15.68 0.33
N ALA A 540 -20.37 15.20 -0.41
CA ALA A 540 -20.66 15.58 -1.79
C ALA A 540 -21.09 17.05 -1.98
N ASP A 541 -21.48 17.71 -0.89
CA ASP A 541 -21.95 19.10 -0.83
C ASP A 541 -20.91 20.08 -0.24
N GLU A 542 -19.71 19.61 0.09
CA GLU A 542 -18.61 20.45 0.56
C GLU A 542 -17.90 21.14 -0.61
N GLY A 543 -17.41 22.37 -0.40
CA GLY A 543 -16.93 23.25 -1.47
C GLY A 543 -15.76 22.72 -2.32
N ARG A 544 -14.98 21.77 -1.79
CA ARG A 544 -13.87 21.10 -2.51
C ARG A 544 -14.20 19.72 -3.05
N TYR A 545 -15.43 19.25 -2.87
CA TYR A 545 -15.79 17.91 -3.29
C TYR A 545 -15.53 17.69 -4.78
N ASN A 546 -14.78 16.63 -5.06
CA ASN A 546 -14.52 16.15 -6.41
C ASN A 546 -14.51 14.61 -6.39
N PRO A 547 -15.41 13.92 -7.11
CA PRO A 547 -15.48 12.45 -7.12
C PRO A 547 -14.17 11.79 -7.57
N ILE A 548 -13.33 12.50 -8.32
CA ILE A 548 -12.01 12.03 -8.78
C ILE A 548 -10.86 12.76 -8.07
N GLY A 549 -11.12 13.42 -6.94
CA GLY A 549 -10.11 14.10 -6.12
C GLY A 549 -9.54 13.18 -5.04
N TYR A 550 -8.21 13.12 -4.94
CA TYR A 550 -7.48 12.09 -4.20
C TYR A 550 -7.91 11.91 -2.73
N HIS A 551 -8.01 12.99 -1.95
CA HIS A 551 -8.55 12.97 -0.57
C HIS A 551 -9.78 13.86 -0.40
N VAL A 552 -10.38 14.30 -1.50
CA VAL A 552 -11.49 15.28 -1.53
C VAL A 552 -12.72 14.74 -2.26
N GLY A 553 -12.89 13.41 -2.30
CA GLY A 553 -14.13 12.80 -2.78
C GLY A 553 -14.04 11.35 -3.27
N THR A 554 -12.86 10.78 -3.44
CA THR A 554 -12.67 9.32 -3.70
C THR A 554 -13.09 8.46 -2.51
N VAL A 555 -13.24 7.16 -2.76
CA VAL A 555 -13.46 6.12 -1.75
C VAL A 555 -12.18 5.30 -1.59
N TRP A 556 -11.74 5.15 -0.34
CA TRP A 556 -10.52 4.41 0.02
C TRP A 556 -10.90 3.11 0.76
N PRO A 557 -10.47 1.93 0.27
CA PRO A 557 -10.78 0.66 0.92
C PRO A 557 -10.29 0.54 2.35
N PHE A 558 -9.09 1.06 2.66
CA PHE A 558 -8.56 0.98 4.02
C PHE A 558 -9.38 1.83 5.00
N ASP A 559 -9.73 3.08 4.62
CA ASP A 559 -10.58 3.99 5.39
C ASP A 559 -11.92 3.31 5.71
N ASN A 560 -12.58 2.76 4.70
CA ASN A 560 -13.84 2.02 4.88
C ASN A 560 -13.72 0.79 5.78
N SER A 561 -12.57 0.10 5.78
CA SER A 561 -12.32 -1.03 6.69
C SER A 561 -12.15 -0.59 8.15
N ILE A 562 -11.51 0.56 8.40
CA ILE A 562 -11.40 1.16 9.73
C ILE A 562 -12.76 1.67 10.21
N ILE A 563 -13.54 2.31 9.34
CA ILE A 563 -14.91 2.75 9.65
C ILE A 563 -15.78 1.55 10.04
N ALA A 564 -15.76 0.46 9.27
CA ALA A 564 -16.50 -0.75 9.58
C ALA A 564 -16.11 -1.34 10.94
N TRP A 565 -14.81 -1.32 11.26
CA TRP A 565 -14.31 -1.78 12.56
C TRP A 565 -14.78 -0.88 13.72
N GLY A 566 -14.79 0.44 13.53
CA GLY A 566 -15.34 1.39 14.50
C GLY A 566 -16.84 1.23 14.73
N LEU A 567 -17.62 1.06 13.65
CA LEU A 567 -19.07 0.79 13.73
C LEU A 567 -19.34 -0.49 14.55
N TRP A 568 -18.60 -1.57 14.27
CA TRP A 568 -18.73 -2.82 15.00
C TRP A 568 -18.41 -2.66 16.50
N ARG A 569 -17.34 -1.92 16.82
CA ARG A 569 -16.92 -1.63 18.20
C ARG A 569 -17.97 -0.86 19.01
N TYR A 570 -18.74 0.01 18.35
CA TYR A 570 -19.86 0.75 18.96
C TYR A 570 -21.20 0.01 18.91
N GLY A 571 -21.24 -1.23 18.38
CA GLY A 571 -22.45 -2.06 18.35
C GLY A 571 -23.34 -1.87 17.12
N PHE A 572 -22.93 -1.06 16.14
CA PHE A 572 -23.64 -0.81 14.88
C PHE A 572 -23.35 -1.92 13.87
N ARG A 573 -23.88 -3.12 14.15
CA ARG A 573 -23.56 -4.35 13.40
C ARG A 573 -24.13 -4.37 11.99
N GLU A 574 -25.34 -3.86 11.80
CA GLU A 574 -25.98 -3.80 10.47
C GLU A 574 -25.24 -2.82 9.56
N GLU A 575 -24.86 -1.68 10.10
CA GLU A 575 -24.11 -0.61 9.44
C GLU A 575 -22.69 -1.05 9.06
N ALA A 576 -21.99 -1.72 9.98
CA ALA A 576 -20.70 -2.35 9.70
C ALA A 576 -20.84 -3.40 8.59
N GLY A 577 -21.89 -4.23 8.65
CA GLY A 577 -22.19 -5.25 7.65
C GLY A 577 -22.46 -4.66 6.26
N LEU A 578 -23.17 -3.55 6.17
CA LEU A 578 -23.42 -2.83 4.91
C LEU A 578 -22.11 -2.38 4.24
N LEU A 579 -21.17 -1.82 5.01
CA LEU A 579 -19.86 -1.44 4.47
C LEU A 579 -19.04 -2.65 4.04
N CYS A 580 -19.07 -3.75 4.81
CA CYS A 580 -18.42 -5.01 4.45
C CYS A 580 -18.94 -5.53 3.10
N ASP A 581 -20.26 -5.62 2.93
CA ASP A 581 -20.88 -6.06 1.68
C ASP A 581 -20.53 -5.14 0.51
N THR A 582 -20.60 -3.82 0.73
CA THR A 582 -20.35 -2.84 -0.32
C THR A 582 -18.89 -2.88 -0.82
N MET A 583 -17.92 -2.99 0.08
CA MET A 583 -16.49 -3.13 -0.30
C MET A 583 -16.21 -4.45 -1.02
N LEU A 584 -16.83 -5.55 -0.59
CA LEU A 584 -16.71 -6.85 -1.25
C LEU A 584 -17.44 -6.87 -2.61
N ALA A 585 -18.52 -6.12 -2.77
CA ALA A 585 -19.17 -5.92 -4.06
C ALA A 585 -18.27 -5.12 -5.00
N ALA A 586 -17.61 -4.07 -4.51
CA ALA A 586 -16.64 -3.29 -5.29
C ALA A 586 -15.45 -4.16 -5.74
N SER A 587 -14.94 -5.05 -4.88
CA SER A 587 -13.78 -5.89 -5.19
C SER A 587 -14.00 -6.80 -6.41
N ARG A 588 -15.25 -7.18 -6.74
CA ARG A 588 -15.60 -7.94 -7.95
C ARG A 588 -15.13 -7.26 -9.23
N TYR A 589 -15.18 -5.93 -9.27
CA TYR A 589 -14.78 -5.13 -10.43
C TYR A 589 -13.26 -4.95 -10.55
N PHE A 590 -12.53 -5.32 -9.51
CA PHE A 590 -11.07 -5.25 -9.44
C PHE A 590 -10.43 -6.64 -9.27
N GLU A 591 -11.15 -7.69 -9.67
CA GLU A 591 -10.67 -9.09 -9.60
C GLU A 591 -10.21 -9.50 -8.18
N GLY A 592 -10.89 -8.99 -7.15
CA GLY A 592 -10.55 -9.20 -5.74
C GLY A 592 -9.43 -8.31 -5.20
N ARG A 593 -8.70 -7.57 -6.05
CA ARG A 593 -7.63 -6.63 -5.66
C ARG A 593 -8.20 -5.22 -5.53
N LEU A 594 -8.76 -4.89 -4.38
CA LEU A 594 -9.18 -3.52 -4.10
C LEU A 594 -7.99 -2.54 -4.31
N PRO A 595 -8.16 -1.48 -5.12
CA PRO A 595 -7.08 -0.53 -5.41
C PRO A 595 -6.83 0.39 -4.22
N GLU A 596 -5.82 1.26 -4.32
CA GLU A 596 -5.60 2.34 -3.36
C GLU A 596 -6.84 3.19 -3.09
N ALA A 597 -7.43 3.67 -4.17
CA ALA A 597 -8.67 4.42 -4.15
C ALA A 597 -9.41 4.21 -5.47
N PHE A 598 -10.72 4.47 -5.45
CA PHE A 598 -11.54 4.58 -6.65
C PHE A 598 -12.43 5.82 -6.56
N ALA A 599 -12.96 6.26 -7.70
CA ALA A 599 -13.72 7.49 -7.77
C ALA A 599 -15.01 7.37 -6.94
N GLY A 600 -15.33 8.42 -6.17
CA GLY A 600 -16.52 8.47 -5.34
C GLY A 600 -17.74 8.96 -6.10
N TYR A 601 -18.00 8.47 -7.30
CA TYR A 601 -19.30 8.69 -7.96
C TYR A 601 -20.40 7.95 -7.20
N ALA A 602 -21.63 8.46 -7.28
CA ALA A 602 -22.77 7.76 -6.71
C ALA A 602 -23.06 6.50 -7.54
N ARG A 603 -23.43 5.41 -6.88
CA ARG A 603 -23.68 4.11 -7.51
C ARG A 603 -24.87 4.11 -8.47
N ASP A 604 -25.79 5.07 -8.34
CA ASP A 604 -26.89 5.27 -9.29
C ASP A 604 -26.43 5.90 -10.61
N LEU A 605 -25.27 6.56 -10.62
CA LEU A 605 -24.67 7.16 -11.80
C LEU A 605 -23.81 6.15 -12.58
N THR A 606 -23.28 5.12 -11.92
CA THR A 606 -22.34 4.16 -12.52
C THR A 606 -22.69 2.72 -12.14
N ASP A 607 -22.78 1.83 -13.14
CA ASP A 607 -23.01 0.39 -12.91
C ASP A 607 -21.81 -0.32 -12.24
N TYR A 608 -20.65 0.34 -12.18
CA TYR A 608 -19.39 -0.16 -11.64
C TYR A 608 -18.63 0.97 -10.91
N PRO A 609 -17.72 0.65 -9.95
CA PRO A 609 -16.83 1.63 -9.34
C PRO A 609 -15.81 2.12 -10.37
N VAL A 610 -15.77 3.42 -10.62
CA VAL A 610 -14.87 4.02 -11.61
C VAL A 610 -13.44 4.08 -11.05
N GLU A 611 -12.47 3.59 -11.82
CA GLU A 611 -11.07 3.54 -11.40
C GLU A 611 -10.46 4.94 -11.18
N TYR A 612 -9.61 5.07 -10.16
CA TYR A 612 -8.79 6.26 -9.98
C TYR A 612 -7.49 6.12 -10.79
N PRO A 613 -7.15 7.04 -11.72
CA PRO A 613 -6.12 6.83 -12.74
C PRO A 613 -4.70 6.50 -12.25
N THR A 614 -4.33 6.95 -11.05
CA THR A 614 -2.97 6.77 -10.52
C THR A 614 -2.93 5.91 -9.27
N ALA A 615 -4.02 5.19 -8.98
CA ALA A 615 -4.11 4.33 -7.80
C ALA A 615 -3.05 3.23 -7.82
N CYS A 616 -2.40 3.01 -6.68
CA CYS A 616 -1.56 1.85 -6.50
C CYS A 616 -2.38 0.56 -6.52
N SER A 617 -1.85 -0.47 -7.18
CA SER A 617 -2.48 -1.78 -7.29
C SER A 617 -1.42 -2.85 -7.59
N PRO A 618 -1.04 -3.70 -6.60
CA PRO A 618 -1.55 -3.74 -5.23
C PRO A 618 -1.03 -2.60 -4.34
N GLN A 619 -1.77 -2.31 -3.27
CA GLN A 619 -1.37 -1.44 -2.16
C GLN A 619 -1.66 -2.13 -0.83
N ALA A 620 -0.71 -2.14 0.10
CA ALA A 620 -0.72 -2.96 1.30
C ALA A 620 -1.97 -2.77 2.18
N TRP A 621 -2.33 -1.52 2.52
CA TRP A 621 -3.49 -1.26 3.39
C TRP A 621 -4.85 -1.49 2.71
N SER A 622 -4.92 -1.50 1.37
CA SER A 622 -6.12 -1.88 0.61
C SER A 622 -6.17 -3.39 0.44
N THR A 623 -5.01 -4.03 0.33
CA THR A 623 -4.86 -5.48 0.32
C THR A 623 -5.28 -6.08 1.67
N GLY A 624 -5.04 -5.38 2.78
CA GLY A 624 -5.52 -5.77 4.10
C GLY A 624 -7.02 -5.54 4.34
N THR A 625 -7.71 -4.75 3.51
CA THR A 625 -9.15 -4.45 3.70
C THR A 625 -10.02 -5.71 3.79
N PRO A 626 -9.99 -6.67 2.83
CA PRO A 626 -10.84 -7.87 2.92
C PRO A 626 -10.61 -8.69 4.19
N LEU A 627 -9.37 -8.71 4.70
CA LEU A 627 -9.02 -9.40 5.94
C LEU A 627 -9.63 -8.72 7.16
N LEU A 628 -9.55 -7.39 7.25
CA LEU A 628 -10.19 -6.64 8.34
C LEU A 628 -11.72 -6.72 8.26
N LEU A 629 -12.32 -6.67 7.07
CA LEU A 629 -13.77 -6.87 6.91
C LEU A 629 -14.19 -8.26 7.40
N LEU A 630 -13.38 -9.29 7.13
CA LEU A 630 -13.62 -10.65 7.64
C LEU A 630 -13.53 -10.71 9.17
N ARG A 631 -12.56 -10.03 9.79
CA ARG A 631 -12.49 -9.86 11.25
C ARG A 631 -13.77 -9.22 11.79
N VAL A 632 -14.25 -8.16 11.12
CA VAL A 632 -15.47 -7.43 11.52
C VAL A 632 -16.72 -8.32 11.40
N MET A 633 -16.92 -8.99 10.27
CA MET A 633 -18.10 -9.85 10.05
C MET A 633 -18.15 -11.05 11.01
N LEU A 634 -17.00 -11.60 11.40
CA LEU A 634 -16.93 -12.69 12.39
C LEU A 634 -16.86 -12.20 13.83
N GLY A 635 -16.72 -10.89 14.05
CA GLY A 635 -16.62 -10.28 15.37
C GLY A 635 -15.46 -10.82 16.18
N LEU A 636 -14.28 -10.96 15.57
CA LEU A 636 -13.11 -11.57 16.22
C LEU A 636 -12.44 -10.57 17.17
N GLU A 637 -12.45 -10.89 18.46
CA GLU A 637 -11.86 -10.04 19.49
C GLU A 637 -11.07 -10.83 20.56
N PRO A 638 -9.78 -10.53 20.77
CA PRO A 638 -8.99 -11.15 21.84
C PRO A 638 -9.46 -10.73 23.23
N GLN A 639 -9.76 -11.72 24.10
CA GLN A 639 -10.10 -11.49 25.49
C GLN A 639 -9.38 -12.48 26.42
N GLY A 640 -8.35 -12.00 27.12
CA GLY A 640 -7.50 -12.86 27.94
C GLY A 640 -6.89 -13.96 27.07
N GLU A 641 -7.01 -15.22 27.47
CA GLU A 641 -6.46 -16.37 26.73
C GLU A 641 -7.43 -16.95 25.68
N HIS A 642 -8.47 -16.21 25.31
CA HIS A 642 -9.53 -16.67 24.41
C HIS A 642 -9.77 -15.69 23.26
N LEU A 643 -10.26 -16.23 22.14
CA LEU A 643 -10.81 -15.45 21.04
C LEU A 643 -12.33 -15.44 21.15
N ILE A 644 -12.91 -14.25 21.33
CA ILE A 644 -14.36 -14.07 21.21
C ILE A 644 -14.72 -14.05 19.74
N ILE A 645 -15.79 -14.77 19.39
CA ILE A 645 -16.34 -14.87 18.05
C ILE A 645 -17.81 -14.48 18.16
N ASP A 646 -18.18 -13.34 17.59
CA ASP A 646 -19.52 -12.77 17.66
C ASP A 646 -19.98 -12.34 16.26
N PRO A 647 -20.35 -13.32 15.40
CA PRO A 647 -20.52 -13.12 13.98
C PRO A 647 -21.78 -12.32 13.66
N ALA A 648 -21.62 -11.30 12.84
CA ALA A 648 -22.68 -10.52 12.21
C ALA A 648 -22.45 -10.51 10.69
N VAL A 649 -22.77 -11.63 10.06
CA VAL A 649 -22.57 -11.82 8.61
C VAL A 649 -23.72 -11.15 7.83
N PRO A 650 -23.42 -10.24 6.87
CA PRO A 650 -24.44 -9.56 6.09
C PRO A 650 -25.40 -10.51 5.34
N PRO A 651 -26.68 -10.12 5.15
CA PRO A 651 -27.64 -10.89 4.37
C PRO A 651 -27.11 -11.27 2.98
N GLY A 652 -27.44 -12.47 2.50
CA GLY A 652 -27.02 -12.94 1.17
C GLY A 652 -25.58 -13.45 1.05
N MET A 653 -24.73 -13.34 2.08
CA MET A 653 -23.37 -13.90 2.05
C MET A 653 -23.31 -15.39 2.38
N GLY A 654 -24.39 -15.99 2.88
CA GLY A 654 -24.44 -17.39 3.25
C GLY A 654 -23.53 -17.71 4.41
N ARG A 655 -22.86 -18.87 4.35
CA ARG A 655 -21.95 -19.35 5.39
C ARG A 655 -20.54 -18.79 5.21
N VAL A 656 -19.89 -18.46 6.32
CA VAL A 656 -18.48 -18.02 6.40
C VAL A 656 -17.80 -18.81 7.52
N GLU A 657 -16.78 -19.58 7.17
CA GLU A 657 -15.99 -20.41 8.08
C GLU A 657 -14.52 -20.02 7.92
N LEU A 658 -13.90 -19.56 8.99
CA LEU A 658 -12.49 -19.23 9.05
C LEU A 658 -11.81 -20.19 10.02
N LEU A 659 -11.04 -21.13 9.48
CA LEU A 659 -10.41 -22.20 10.24
C LEU A 659 -8.96 -21.86 10.56
N ASP A 660 -8.41 -22.41 11.64
CA ASP A 660 -7.01 -22.28 12.01
C ASP A 660 -6.57 -20.82 12.31
N ILE A 661 -7.39 -20.04 13.02
CA ILE A 661 -7.07 -18.65 13.41
C ILE A 661 -5.97 -18.64 14.48
N PRO A 662 -4.76 -18.13 14.19
CA PRO A 662 -3.66 -18.11 15.14
C PRO A 662 -3.86 -17.08 16.24
N GLY A 663 -3.29 -17.36 17.41
CA GLY A 663 -3.15 -16.40 18.50
C GLY A 663 -2.55 -17.04 19.74
N ARG A 664 -2.57 -16.33 20.86
CA ARG A 664 -2.12 -16.86 22.17
C ARG A 664 -2.90 -18.09 22.63
N TRP A 665 -4.11 -18.30 22.10
CA TRP A 665 -4.94 -19.49 22.28
C TRP A 665 -4.50 -20.70 21.43
N GLY A 666 -3.43 -20.58 20.64
CA GLY A 666 -3.02 -21.59 19.66
C GLY A 666 -3.73 -21.38 18.33
N MET A 667 -4.71 -22.23 18.03
CA MET A 667 -5.54 -22.17 16.82
C MET A 667 -7.02 -22.33 17.20
N VAL A 668 -7.89 -21.48 16.65
CA VAL A 668 -9.35 -21.51 16.89
C VAL A 668 -10.08 -21.34 15.55
N ASP A 669 -11.23 -21.98 15.41
CA ASP A 669 -12.11 -21.82 14.25
C ASP A 669 -13.23 -20.82 14.56
N ALA A 670 -13.59 -19.98 13.59
CA ALA A 670 -14.72 -19.08 13.66
C ALA A 670 -15.74 -19.39 12.56
N LEU A 671 -17.03 -19.47 12.94
CA LEU A 671 -18.12 -19.74 12.02
C LEU A 671 -19.18 -18.65 12.15
N GLY A 672 -19.63 -18.15 11.01
CA GLY A 672 -20.75 -17.22 10.88
C GLY A 672 -21.67 -17.66 9.74
N ARG A 673 -22.93 -17.24 9.80
CA ARG A 673 -23.89 -17.45 8.71
C ARG A 673 -24.83 -16.25 8.63
N SER A 674 -25.11 -15.79 7.42
CA SER A 674 -26.15 -14.81 7.17
C SER A 674 -27.51 -15.37 7.62
N ARG A 675 -28.30 -14.56 8.32
CA ARG A 675 -29.70 -14.89 8.60
C ARG A 675 -30.54 -14.19 7.55
N ASP A 676 -31.26 -14.95 6.74
CA ASP A 676 -32.24 -14.34 5.84
C ASP A 676 -33.45 -13.87 6.66
N PRO A 677 -34.19 -12.84 6.20
CA PRO A 677 -35.39 -12.38 6.91
C PRO A 677 -36.43 -13.50 7.15
N GLU A 678 -36.43 -14.54 6.33
CA GLU A 678 -37.30 -15.72 6.45
C GLU A 678 -36.86 -16.72 7.53
N ASP A 679 -35.62 -16.61 8.02
CA ASP A 679 -35.03 -17.48 9.06
C ASP A 679 -35.22 -16.90 10.48
N GLN A 680 -35.88 -15.74 10.64
CA GLN A 680 -36.25 -15.26 11.96
C GLN A 680 -37.35 -16.16 12.55
N PRO A 681 -37.17 -16.75 13.74
CA PRO A 681 -38.27 -17.44 14.40
C PRO A 681 -39.39 -16.44 14.63
N ASP A 682 -40.62 -16.78 14.21
CA ASP A 682 -41.84 -16.07 14.61
C ASP A 682 -41.80 -15.90 16.14
N ASP A 683 -41.55 -14.68 16.62
CA ASP A 683 -41.69 -14.35 18.03
C ASP A 683 -43.13 -14.67 18.45
N ARG A 684 -43.27 -15.70 19.29
CA ARG A 684 -44.52 -16.10 19.95
C ARG A 684 -44.55 -15.64 21.39
#